data_AF-A0A2G5HZI1-F1
#
_entry.id   AF-A0A2G5HZI1-F1
#
_cell.length_a   1.000
_cell.length_b   1.000
_cell.length_c   1.000
_cell.angle_alpha   90.00
_cell.angle_beta   90.00
_cell.angle_gamma   90.00
#
_symmetry.space_group_name_H-M   'P 1'
#
loop_
_entity.id
_entity.type
_entity.pdbx_description
1 polymer ?
#
loop_
_entity_poly.entity_id
_entity_poly.type
_entity_poly.pdbx_seq_one_letter_code
_entity_poly.pdbx_strand_id
1 'polypeptide(L)'
;MADTAQLDLDTDRIKQWRSIVALIIFVVANLVVLFPFHIPIWIPQRPVNAAFAVLARLRVLSPRQEKRQRQVAQVQALAFERWNFPMDFVTAPLIADLFLLAIGAIGRTEVHDGTVGANHIAPIDIMVFFLSLAYIALSIDASGLIRWLACRVLRKGGKHGYRLYFYLYTFFFVMACFVGNDPIVLSGTAFLSYMSKASRNITNATAWIFAQFTVANIGSAVLVSSNPTNLVLAGAFSVRFIVFTINVIVPVLGTIILLFPCLLWLLFRKDGLIPHEIELEELPENIKNAEPVNPNIPQEYHKRLTPEEQSALAISTVLNPYLDKKSAIVGVIIMSATLITILVMNATSSNGHEHPVFWVTLPAAVLMLSWDLCFGWIHRHETRQIAVNSSNLGSTSRKIGGSEDEADHANDHESVLDLTADVEKSGLSEESIDEQADTGQKSPKASHDAVSGKSPRRDHSQTPSKEVVLEKIAVQIEDPTDISDPKPGMAATMKSCEQRTLHSETIRGWKWLRRTFPASSVVMTHLPFKLVPFALCMFVLVQALVTKGWVAVFAYGWDHWVDRTGVVGAIGGMGFLSIVLCNFAGTNIGTAILLCRVVQSWVEIHEQNGLPISNRRFSATVYSMAIGLNYGAFSTAFSASLAGLLWRSILDRMGIHVRSRDFALVNIPIIAIATIIALVILVGQIYITRDTEAYVPSM
;
A
#
# COMPACT_ATOMS: atom_id res chain seq x y z
N MET A 1 22.21 -17.97 -30.20
CA MET A 1 22.46 -16.78 -31.03
C MET A 1 21.15 -16.01 -31.16
N ALA A 2 20.88 -15.15 -30.19
CA ALA A 2 20.20 -13.90 -30.47
C ALA A 2 21.33 -12.87 -30.66
N ASP A 3 21.18 -11.92 -31.58
CA ASP A 3 22.15 -10.85 -31.70
C ASP A 3 22.07 -9.99 -30.44
N THR A 4 23.21 -9.83 -29.75
CA THR A 4 23.35 -8.82 -28.70
C THR A 4 23.25 -7.46 -29.37
N ALA A 5 22.07 -6.84 -29.31
CA ALA A 5 21.83 -5.52 -29.86
C ALA A 5 22.66 -4.50 -29.09
N GLN A 6 23.83 -4.18 -29.64
CA GLN A 6 24.78 -3.18 -29.13
C GLN A 6 24.01 -1.91 -28.75
N LEU A 7 24.19 -1.44 -27.52
CA LEU A 7 23.51 -0.26 -27.03
C LEU A 7 24.03 0.94 -27.82
N ASP A 8 23.09 1.71 -28.37
CA ASP A 8 23.40 2.79 -29.29
C ASP A 8 24.03 3.97 -28.53
N LEU A 9 25.36 4.04 -28.54
CA LEU A 9 26.15 5.05 -27.82
C LEU A 9 26.17 6.43 -28.51
N ASP A 10 25.47 6.57 -29.66
CA ASP A 10 25.37 7.83 -30.40
C ASP A 10 24.62 8.91 -29.61
N THR A 11 25.39 9.78 -28.96
CA THR A 11 24.86 10.92 -28.20
C THR A 11 24.35 12.06 -29.07
N ASP A 12 24.63 12.11 -30.38
CA ASP A 12 24.15 13.21 -31.25
C ASP A 12 22.63 13.19 -31.41
N ARG A 13 21.97 12.06 -31.11
CA ARG A 13 20.51 11.90 -31.08
C ARG A 13 19.81 12.82 -30.09
N ILE A 14 20.47 13.28 -29.04
CA ILE A 14 19.89 14.23 -28.07
C ILE A 14 19.58 15.60 -28.70
N LYS A 15 20.22 15.93 -29.84
CA LYS A 15 19.95 17.16 -30.61
C LYS A 15 18.59 17.11 -31.33
N GLN A 16 17.95 15.93 -31.43
CA GLN A 16 16.63 15.79 -32.06
C GLN A 16 15.51 16.18 -31.09
N TRP A 17 14.53 16.95 -31.56
CA TRP A 17 13.38 17.37 -30.74
C TRP A 17 12.64 16.20 -30.08
N ARG A 18 12.55 15.04 -30.77
CA ARG A 18 11.94 13.81 -30.23
C ARG A 18 12.67 13.27 -29.01
N SER A 19 13.99 13.41 -28.94
CA SER A 19 14.80 13.00 -27.80
C SER A 19 14.56 13.92 -26.59
N ILE A 20 14.58 15.24 -26.82
CA ILE A 20 14.29 16.24 -25.78
C ILE A 20 12.88 16.05 -25.22
N VAL A 21 11.89 15.86 -26.10
CA VAL A 21 10.49 15.63 -25.71
C VAL A 21 10.32 14.30 -24.95
N ALA A 22 11.06 13.24 -25.30
CA ALA A 22 11.06 11.99 -24.54
C ALA A 22 11.55 12.17 -23.09
N LEU A 23 12.63 12.92 -22.87
CA LEU A 23 13.10 13.22 -21.51
C LEU A 23 12.12 14.10 -20.73
N ILE A 24 11.54 15.12 -21.36
CA ILE A 24 10.54 15.99 -20.70
C ILE A 24 9.33 15.16 -20.27
N ILE A 25 8.81 14.30 -21.14
CA ILE A 25 7.66 13.44 -20.84
C ILE A 25 8.00 12.42 -19.75
N PHE A 26 9.21 11.83 -19.76
CA PHE A 26 9.68 10.97 -18.67
C PHE A 26 9.70 11.71 -17.33
N VAL A 27 10.31 12.90 -17.26
CA VAL A 27 10.40 13.68 -16.02
C VAL A 27 9.01 14.10 -15.53
N VAL A 28 8.12 14.55 -16.43
CA VAL A 28 6.73 14.90 -16.09
C VAL A 28 5.96 13.69 -15.57
N ALA A 29 5.99 12.55 -16.26
CA ALA A 29 5.28 11.34 -15.83
C ALA A 29 5.69 10.91 -14.41
N ASN A 30 6.98 10.93 -14.10
CA ASN A 30 7.48 10.58 -12.77
C ASN A 30 7.19 11.64 -11.70
N LEU A 31 7.20 12.93 -12.05
CA LEU A 31 6.78 14.00 -11.14
C LEU A 31 5.30 13.85 -10.74
N VAL A 32 4.46 13.39 -11.67
CA VAL A 32 3.04 13.08 -11.42
C VAL A 32 2.86 11.80 -10.60
N VAL A 33 3.73 10.80 -10.75
CA VAL A 33 3.77 9.63 -9.85
C VAL A 33 4.10 10.04 -8.40
N LEU A 34 4.97 11.04 -8.21
CA LEU A 34 5.33 11.61 -6.91
C LEU A 34 4.23 12.50 -6.32
N PHE A 35 3.54 13.28 -7.16
CA PHE A 35 2.46 14.20 -6.77
C PHE A 35 1.15 13.88 -7.53
N PRO A 36 0.45 12.79 -7.19
CA PRO A 36 -0.78 12.40 -7.88
C PRO A 36 -1.90 13.41 -7.65
N PHE A 37 -2.62 13.75 -8.71
CA PHE A 37 -3.67 14.77 -8.71
C PHE A 37 -4.90 14.30 -9.52
N HIS A 38 -6.00 15.05 -9.46
CA HIS A 38 -7.24 14.69 -10.13
C HIS A 38 -7.63 15.78 -11.13
N ILE A 39 -7.79 15.42 -12.40
CA ILE A 39 -8.18 16.35 -13.46
C ILE A 39 -9.72 16.47 -13.46
N PRO A 40 -10.30 17.67 -13.27
CA PRO A 40 -11.75 17.86 -13.31
C PRO A 40 -12.26 17.92 -14.77
N ILE A 41 -12.64 16.77 -15.31
CA ILE A 41 -13.23 16.64 -16.65
C ILE A 41 -14.73 16.89 -16.55
N TRP A 42 -15.22 17.96 -17.18
CA TRP A 42 -16.63 18.29 -17.24
C TRP A 42 -17.30 17.56 -18.40
N ILE A 43 -18.06 16.51 -18.12
CA ILE A 43 -18.72 15.69 -19.16
C ILE A 43 -20.19 16.12 -19.28
N PRO A 44 -20.71 16.41 -20.49
CA PRO A 44 -22.11 16.78 -20.67
C PRO A 44 -23.03 15.59 -20.35
N GLN A 45 -24.06 15.80 -19.54
CA GLN A 45 -24.91 14.71 -19.07
C GLN A 45 -25.73 14.01 -20.16
N ARG A 46 -25.93 14.62 -21.35
CA ARG A 46 -26.76 14.02 -22.42
C ARG A 46 -26.17 12.71 -22.98
N PRO A 47 -24.93 12.66 -23.51
CA PRO A 47 -24.30 11.39 -23.90
C PRO A 47 -24.09 10.43 -22.74
N VAL A 48 -23.80 10.93 -21.52
CA VAL A 48 -23.63 10.09 -20.32
C VAL A 48 -24.93 9.37 -19.95
N ASN A 49 -26.04 10.09 -19.83
CA ASN A 49 -27.35 9.49 -19.54
C ASN A 49 -27.85 8.64 -20.71
N ALA A 50 -27.52 8.97 -21.97
CA ALA A 50 -27.81 8.10 -23.12
C ALA A 50 -27.02 6.78 -23.04
N ALA A 51 -25.72 6.83 -22.72
CA ALA A 51 -24.88 5.64 -22.54
C ALA A 51 -25.37 4.79 -21.35
N PHE A 52 -25.69 5.40 -20.21
CA PHE A 52 -26.29 4.68 -19.08
C PHE A 52 -27.68 4.11 -19.40
N ALA A 53 -28.52 4.81 -20.18
CA ALA A 53 -29.81 4.28 -20.62
C ALA A 53 -29.65 3.10 -21.60
N VAL A 54 -28.65 3.15 -22.49
CA VAL A 54 -28.28 2.02 -23.36
C VAL A 54 -27.75 0.85 -22.52
N LEU A 55 -26.83 1.09 -21.58
CA LEU A 55 -26.30 0.05 -20.69
C LEU A 55 -27.37 -0.56 -19.77
N ALA A 56 -28.35 0.22 -19.31
CA ALA A 56 -29.49 -0.28 -18.54
C ALA A 56 -30.47 -1.09 -19.42
N ARG A 57 -30.74 -0.67 -20.67
CA ARG A 57 -31.50 -1.44 -21.66
C ARG A 57 -30.81 -2.77 -22.02
N LEU A 58 -29.48 -2.75 -22.11
CA LEU A 58 -28.61 -3.93 -22.26
C LEU A 58 -28.43 -4.73 -20.95
N ARG A 59 -29.10 -4.34 -19.85
CA ARG A 59 -29.05 -4.97 -18.51
C ARG A 59 -27.64 -5.05 -17.90
N VAL A 60 -26.70 -4.23 -18.36
CA VAL A 60 -25.33 -4.15 -17.82
C VAL A 60 -25.35 -3.53 -16.43
N LEU A 61 -26.00 -2.37 -16.28
CA LEU A 61 -26.26 -1.72 -14.99
C LEU A 61 -27.71 -1.88 -14.55
N SER A 62 -27.93 -1.87 -13.24
CA SER A 62 -29.23 -1.64 -12.62
C SER A 62 -29.80 -0.28 -13.03
N PRO A 63 -31.11 -0.16 -13.35
CA PRO A 63 -31.75 1.13 -13.54
C PRO A 63 -31.54 2.02 -12.30
N ARG A 64 -31.14 3.29 -12.48
CA ARG A 64 -31.17 4.31 -11.41
C ARG A 64 -32.60 4.35 -10.85
N GLN A 65 -32.77 4.16 -9.55
CA GLN A 65 -34.10 4.11 -8.94
C GLN A 65 -34.79 5.48 -9.06
N GLU A 66 -35.92 5.53 -9.78
CA GLU A 66 -36.58 6.79 -10.22
C GLU A 66 -37.14 7.68 -9.08
N LYS A 67 -36.99 7.29 -7.80
CA LYS A 67 -37.58 8.01 -6.66
C LYS A 67 -37.09 9.46 -6.46
N ARG A 68 -35.93 9.86 -6.99
CA ARG A 68 -35.41 11.25 -6.91
C ARG A 68 -35.63 12.07 -8.18
N GLN A 69 -36.16 11.49 -9.26
CA GLN A 69 -36.08 12.09 -10.59
C GLN A 69 -37.26 13.00 -11.00
N ARG A 70 -38.41 12.94 -10.29
CA ARG A 70 -39.60 13.75 -10.63
C ARG A 70 -39.58 15.21 -10.17
N GLN A 71 -38.71 15.60 -9.22
CA GLN A 71 -38.59 17.01 -8.77
C GLN A 71 -37.44 17.78 -9.45
N VAL A 72 -36.37 17.10 -9.91
CA VAL A 72 -35.18 17.78 -10.47
C VAL A 72 -35.32 18.06 -11.98
N ALA A 73 -36.24 17.37 -12.67
CA ALA A 73 -36.37 17.39 -14.13
C ALA A 73 -36.70 18.76 -14.76
N GLN A 74 -37.11 19.76 -13.97
CA GLN A 74 -37.59 21.05 -14.46
C GLN A 74 -36.51 22.16 -14.52
N VAL A 75 -35.28 21.90 -14.06
CA VAL A 75 -34.23 22.94 -13.91
C VAL A 75 -32.96 22.71 -14.76
N GLN A 76 -32.55 21.46 -15.01
CA GLN A 76 -31.21 21.18 -15.57
C GLN A 76 -31.18 20.87 -17.07
N ALA A 77 -31.30 21.90 -17.91
CA ALA A 77 -31.25 21.75 -19.38
C ALA A 77 -29.84 21.50 -19.95
N LEU A 78 -28.78 21.95 -19.26
CA LEU A 78 -27.37 21.89 -19.69
C LEU A 78 -26.40 21.56 -18.53
N ALA A 79 -26.78 20.63 -17.64
CA ALA A 79 -25.87 20.20 -16.58
C ALA A 79 -24.67 19.39 -17.15
N PHE A 80 -23.47 19.79 -16.75
CA PHE A 80 -22.25 19.00 -16.85
C PHE A 80 -21.99 18.33 -15.50
N GLU A 81 -21.52 17.08 -15.52
CA GLU A 81 -21.10 16.37 -14.31
C GLU A 81 -19.56 16.43 -14.23
N ARG A 82 -19.02 16.89 -13.10
CA ARG A 82 -17.57 16.94 -12.87
C ARG A 82 -17.07 15.53 -12.56
N TRP A 83 -16.48 14.88 -13.55
CA TRP A 83 -15.75 13.65 -13.33
C TRP A 83 -14.30 13.98 -12.95
N ASN A 84 -13.86 13.51 -11.79
CA ASN A 84 -12.45 13.57 -11.42
C ASN A 84 -11.74 12.40 -12.11
N PHE A 85 -10.82 12.69 -13.04
CA PHE A 85 -9.95 11.67 -13.61
C PHE A 85 -8.67 11.57 -12.75
N PRO A 86 -8.40 10.42 -12.09
CA PRO A 86 -7.21 10.27 -11.26
C PRO A 86 -5.96 10.13 -12.12
N MET A 87 -5.05 11.09 -11.96
CA MET A 87 -3.70 11.06 -12.52
C MET A 87 -2.78 10.45 -11.46
N ASP A 88 -2.68 9.12 -11.45
CA ASP A 88 -1.96 8.31 -10.46
C ASP A 88 -0.76 7.57 -11.08
N PHE A 89 -0.10 6.74 -10.28
CA PHE A 89 1.06 5.98 -10.75
C PHE A 89 0.75 4.95 -11.86
N VAL A 90 -0.51 4.60 -12.09
CA VAL A 90 -0.91 3.70 -13.18
C VAL A 90 -1.28 4.49 -14.43
N THR A 91 -2.02 5.58 -14.29
CA THR A 91 -2.48 6.37 -15.45
C THR A 91 -1.39 7.26 -16.04
N ALA A 92 -0.47 7.81 -15.23
CA ALA A 92 0.50 8.78 -15.73
C ALA A 92 1.55 8.20 -16.71
N PRO A 93 2.24 7.07 -16.42
CA PRO A 93 3.16 6.45 -17.38
C PRO A 93 2.46 5.92 -18.63
N LEU A 94 1.25 5.37 -18.49
CA LEU A 94 0.46 4.89 -19.62
C LEU A 94 0.07 6.03 -20.58
N ILE A 95 -0.33 7.19 -20.06
CA ILE A 95 -0.63 8.37 -20.86
C ILE A 95 0.65 8.93 -21.52
N ALA A 96 1.79 8.86 -20.82
CA ALA A 96 3.08 9.27 -21.36
C ALA A 96 3.51 8.41 -22.56
N ASP A 97 3.41 7.08 -22.47
CA ASP A 97 3.71 6.17 -23.59
C ASP A 97 2.75 6.36 -24.77
N LEU A 98 1.44 6.45 -24.49
CA LEU A 98 0.43 6.70 -25.53
C LEU A 98 0.68 8.03 -26.26
N PHE A 99 1.12 9.08 -25.55
CA PHE A 99 1.47 10.36 -26.16
C PHE A 99 2.77 10.27 -26.97
N LEU A 100 3.80 9.61 -26.45
CA LEU A 100 5.08 9.38 -27.16
C LEU A 100 4.92 8.57 -28.44
N LEU A 101 4.03 7.57 -28.42
CA LEU A 101 3.66 6.78 -29.59
C LEU A 101 2.85 7.62 -30.58
N ALA A 102 1.89 8.44 -30.12
CA ALA A 102 1.08 9.31 -30.97
C ALA A 102 1.91 10.39 -31.72
N ILE A 103 2.98 10.92 -31.13
CA ILE A 103 3.90 11.87 -31.79
C ILE A 103 5.00 11.19 -32.62
N GLY A 104 5.03 9.85 -32.66
CA GLY A 104 6.07 9.07 -33.34
C GLY A 104 7.47 9.26 -32.74
N ALA A 105 7.56 9.51 -31.43
CA ALA A 105 8.81 9.48 -30.67
C ALA A 105 9.16 8.05 -30.21
N ILE A 106 8.15 7.21 -29.94
CA ILE A 106 8.28 5.79 -29.64
C ILE A 106 7.76 4.95 -30.82
N GLY A 107 8.49 3.89 -31.19
CA GLY A 107 8.09 2.92 -32.20
C GLY A 107 7.68 1.55 -31.64
N ARG A 108 7.41 0.60 -32.54
CA ARG A 108 7.11 -0.81 -32.20
C ARG A 108 8.29 -1.47 -31.45
N THR A 109 9.51 -1.08 -31.77
CA THR A 109 10.77 -1.53 -31.15
C THR A 109 10.79 -1.25 -29.66
N GLU A 110 10.65 0.00 -29.23
CA GLU A 110 10.72 0.38 -27.82
C GLU A 110 9.58 -0.22 -26.99
N VAL A 111 8.39 -0.36 -27.59
CA VAL A 111 7.25 -1.07 -26.97
C VAL A 111 7.51 -2.56 -26.83
N HIS A 112 8.09 -3.22 -27.85
CA HIS A 112 8.44 -4.63 -27.79
C HIS A 112 9.50 -4.90 -26.72
N ASP A 113 10.61 -4.17 -26.77
CA ASP A 113 11.76 -4.37 -25.89
C ASP A 113 11.44 -3.99 -24.43
N GLY A 114 10.56 -3.01 -24.25
CA GLY A 114 10.02 -2.61 -22.94
C GLY A 114 8.89 -3.51 -22.41
N THR A 115 8.44 -4.52 -23.15
CA THR A 115 7.42 -5.48 -22.67
C THR A 115 7.88 -6.93 -22.70
N VAL A 116 8.33 -7.42 -23.86
CA VAL A 116 8.87 -8.77 -24.03
C VAL A 116 10.29 -8.84 -23.46
N GLY A 117 11.18 -7.96 -23.92
CA GLY A 117 12.52 -7.81 -23.36
C GLY A 117 13.61 -7.51 -24.39
N ALA A 118 14.73 -6.99 -23.90
CA ALA A 118 15.98 -6.78 -24.64
C ALA A 118 17.18 -6.69 -23.70
N ASN A 119 18.35 -7.15 -24.16
CA ASN A 119 19.65 -7.09 -23.47
C ASN A 119 19.58 -7.60 -22.02
N HIS A 120 19.31 -8.90 -21.89
CA HIS A 120 19.22 -9.69 -20.65
C HIS A 120 18.17 -9.22 -19.62
N ILE A 121 17.22 -8.36 -20.03
CA ILE A 121 16.09 -7.95 -19.21
C ILE A 121 14.77 -8.29 -19.94
N ALA A 122 13.96 -9.16 -19.33
CA ALA A 122 12.65 -9.60 -19.83
C ALA A 122 11.53 -9.14 -18.87
N PRO A 123 10.85 -8.00 -19.15
CA PRO A 123 9.89 -7.39 -18.21
C PRO A 123 8.72 -8.30 -17.84
N ILE A 124 8.11 -9.00 -18.80
CA ILE A 124 7.03 -9.95 -18.55
C ILE A 124 7.48 -11.07 -17.60
N ASP A 125 8.65 -11.68 -17.84
CA ASP A 125 9.16 -12.79 -17.03
C ASP A 125 9.41 -12.37 -15.58
N ILE A 126 9.95 -11.16 -15.39
CA ILE A 126 10.18 -10.53 -14.08
C ILE A 126 8.84 -10.27 -13.36
N MET A 127 7.82 -9.76 -14.07
CA MET A 127 6.48 -9.53 -13.50
C MET A 127 5.72 -10.82 -13.18
N VAL A 128 5.80 -11.84 -14.04
CA VAL A 128 5.18 -13.16 -13.81
C VAL A 128 5.87 -13.87 -12.64
N PHE A 129 7.20 -13.82 -12.55
CA PHE A 129 7.94 -14.32 -11.39
C PHE A 129 7.46 -13.64 -10.10
N PHE A 130 7.43 -12.30 -10.10
CA PHE A 130 7.11 -11.50 -8.93
C PHE A 130 5.68 -11.74 -8.44
N LEU A 131 4.67 -11.68 -9.33
CA LEU A 131 3.28 -11.96 -8.95
C LEU A 131 3.10 -13.40 -8.45
N SER A 132 3.80 -14.37 -9.03
CA SER A 132 3.71 -15.78 -8.61
C SER A 132 4.28 -15.97 -7.19
N LEU A 133 5.45 -15.40 -6.90
CA LEU A 133 6.03 -15.49 -5.57
C LEU A 133 5.24 -14.66 -4.54
N ALA A 134 4.75 -13.48 -4.93
CA ALA A 134 3.88 -12.65 -4.10
C ALA A 134 2.54 -13.35 -3.77
N TYR A 135 1.97 -14.15 -4.69
CA TYR A 135 0.81 -15.00 -4.39
C TYR A 135 1.12 -15.95 -3.23
N ILE A 136 2.20 -16.73 -3.33
CA ILE A 136 2.58 -17.72 -2.31
C ILE A 136 2.85 -17.01 -0.96
N ALA A 137 3.57 -15.89 -0.98
CA ALA A 137 3.91 -15.12 0.20
C ALA A 137 2.67 -14.49 0.89
N LEU A 138 1.72 -13.96 0.11
CA LEU A 138 0.45 -13.45 0.62
C LEU A 138 -0.52 -14.55 1.09
N SER A 139 -0.52 -15.74 0.47
CA SER A 139 -1.30 -16.89 0.98
C SER A 139 -0.75 -17.40 2.32
N ILE A 140 0.58 -17.37 2.54
CA ILE A 140 1.17 -17.64 3.86
C ILE A 140 0.69 -16.60 4.88
N ASP A 141 0.59 -15.31 4.52
CA ASP A 141 0.04 -14.30 5.42
C ASP A 141 -1.46 -14.49 5.69
N ALA A 142 -2.25 -14.78 4.65
CA ALA A 142 -3.68 -15.03 4.76
C ALA A 142 -4.00 -16.25 5.66
N SER A 143 -3.11 -17.25 5.74
CA SER A 143 -3.21 -18.34 6.70
C SER A 143 -3.10 -17.89 8.17
N GLY A 144 -2.61 -16.67 8.43
CA GLY A 144 -2.42 -16.07 9.75
C GLY A 144 -1.04 -16.31 10.37
N LEU A 145 -0.15 -17.04 9.69
CA LEU A 145 1.14 -17.47 10.24
C LEU A 145 2.02 -16.32 10.75
N ILE A 146 2.13 -15.23 9.99
CA ILE A 146 2.98 -14.09 10.35
C ILE A 146 2.46 -13.39 11.61
N ARG A 147 1.14 -13.22 11.74
CA ARG A 147 0.46 -12.61 12.90
C ARG A 147 0.58 -13.50 14.14
N TRP A 148 0.44 -14.81 13.97
CA TRP A 148 0.63 -15.81 15.03
C TRP A 148 2.08 -15.84 15.54
N LEU A 149 3.07 -15.77 14.63
CA LEU A 149 4.48 -15.65 14.99
C LEU A 149 4.80 -14.33 15.70
N ALA A 150 4.26 -13.20 15.21
CA ALA A 150 4.40 -11.91 15.88
C ALA A 150 3.83 -11.93 17.31
N CYS A 151 2.66 -12.56 17.52
CA CYS A 151 2.08 -12.76 18.85
C CYS A 151 2.92 -13.70 19.74
N ARG A 152 3.53 -14.75 19.17
CA ARG A 152 4.51 -15.61 19.87
C ARG A 152 5.74 -14.83 20.31
N VAL A 153 6.23 -13.91 19.48
CA VAL A 153 7.36 -13.02 19.80
C VAL A 153 6.97 -12.01 20.89
N LEU A 154 5.77 -11.42 20.80
CA LEU A 154 5.21 -10.53 21.82
C LEU A 154 5.15 -11.20 23.21
N ARG A 155 4.55 -12.39 23.28
CA ARG A 155 4.46 -13.18 24.52
C ARG A 155 5.85 -13.60 25.06
N LYS A 156 6.88 -13.67 24.21
CA LYS A 156 8.28 -13.95 24.61
C LYS A 156 9.08 -12.71 25.04
N GLY A 157 8.72 -11.51 24.56
CA GLY A 157 9.29 -10.25 25.05
C GLY A 157 8.89 -9.95 26.50
N GLY A 158 7.67 -10.35 26.88
CA GLY A 158 7.09 -10.04 28.17
C GLY A 158 6.91 -8.53 28.34
N LYS A 159 6.95 -8.04 29.59
CA LYS A 159 6.73 -6.62 29.88
C LYS A 159 7.89 -5.68 29.50
N HIS A 160 9.07 -6.19 29.16
CA HIS A 160 10.27 -5.35 28.97
C HIS A 160 10.30 -4.71 27.58
N GLY A 161 10.09 -3.38 27.48
CA GLY A 161 9.85 -2.72 26.20
C GLY A 161 11.05 -2.72 25.24
N TYR A 162 12.26 -2.39 25.70
CA TYR A 162 13.47 -2.47 24.85
C TYR A 162 13.76 -3.91 24.36
N ARG A 163 13.44 -4.91 25.18
CA ARG A 163 13.60 -6.33 24.84
C ARG A 163 12.57 -6.78 23.80
N LEU A 164 11.32 -6.35 23.95
CA LEU A 164 10.27 -6.57 22.96
C LEU A 164 10.61 -5.88 21.63
N TYR A 165 11.06 -4.62 21.68
CA TYR A 165 11.47 -3.85 20.51
C TYR A 165 12.59 -4.56 19.74
N PHE A 166 13.64 -5.01 20.44
CA PHE A 166 14.69 -5.85 19.85
C PHE A 166 14.13 -7.14 19.23
N TYR A 167 13.28 -7.88 19.95
CA TYR A 167 12.74 -9.14 19.44
C TYR A 167 11.82 -8.97 18.21
N LEU A 168 10.97 -7.94 18.18
CA LEU A 168 10.11 -7.65 17.02
C LEU A 168 10.94 -7.10 15.84
N TYR A 169 11.92 -6.23 16.09
CA TYR A 169 12.88 -5.74 15.09
C TYR A 169 13.63 -6.91 14.42
N THR A 170 14.22 -7.82 15.20
CA THR A 170 14.90 -9.01 14.68
C THR A 170 13.93 -9.97 13.97
N PHE A 171 12.71 -10.15 14.49
CA PHE A 171 11.69 -10.99 13.85
C PHE A 171 11.30 -10.47 12.47
N PHE A 172 10.96 -9.18 12.34
CA PHE A 172 10.59 -8.58 11.06
C PHE A 172 11.75 -8.58 10.06
N PHE A 173 13.01 -8.44 10.52
CA PHE A 173 14.18 -8.60 9.65
C PHE A 173 14.26 -10.00 9.05
N VAL A 174 14.30 -11.02 9.91
CA VAL A 174 14.45 -12.42 9.49
C VAL A 174 13.30 -12.84 8.57
N MET A 175 12.07 -12.44 8.88
CA MET A 175 10.92 -12.74 8.03
C MET A 175 10.99 -12.04 6.67
N ALA A 176 11.39 -10.76 6.62
CA ALA A 176 11.48 -10.01 5.35
C ALA A 176 12.58 -10.54 4.40
N CYS A 177 13.69 -11.07 4.95
CA CYS A 177 14.71 -11.72 4.14
C CYS A 177 14.16 -12.88 3.30
N PHE A 178 13.26 -13.70 3.85
CA PHE A 178 12.72 -14.90 3.19
C PHE A 178 11.36 -14.69 2.49
N VAL A 179 10.50 -13.83 3.03
CA VAL A 179 9.10 -13.67 2.59
C VAL A 179 8.89 -12.41 1.73
N GLY A 180 9.89 -11.52 1.67
CA GLY A 180 9.79 -10.21 1.03
C GLY A 180 9.22 -9.13 1.96
N ASN A 181 9.21 -7.89 1.48
CA ASN A 181 8.70 -6.74 2.26
C ASN A 181 7.16 -6.67 2.33
N ASP A 182 6.46 -6.93 1.22
CA ASP A 182 5.01 -6.67 1.12
C ASP A 182 4.14 -7.37 2.20
N PRO A 183 4.27 -8.69 2.47
CA PRO A 183 3.45 -9.35 3.51
C PRO A 183 3.83 -8.91 4.93
N ILE A 184 5.10 -8.52 5.13
CA ILE A 184 5.63 -8.03 6.41
C ILE A 184 5.15 -6.62 6.71
N VAL A 185 5.03 -5.77 5.69
CA VAL A 185 4.32 -4.48 5.80
C VAL A 185 2.83 -4.72 6.04
N LEU A 186 2.16 -5.56 5.24
CA LEU A 186 0.72 -5.80 5.36
C LEU A 186 0.31 -6.27 6.77
N SER A 187 0.95 -7.31 7.30
CA SER A 187 0.63 -7.84 8.64
C SER A 187 1.36 -7.14 9.77
N GLY A 188 2.62 -6.78 9.60
CA GLY A 188 3.44 -6.17 10.66
C GLY A 188 2.93 -4.79 11.04
N THR A 189 2.57 -3.95 10.06
CA THR A 189 2.06 -2.60 10.32
C THR A 189 0.70 -2.66 11.01
N ALA A 190 -0.20 -3.56 10.59
CA ALA A 190 -1.47 -3.78 11.27
C ALA A 190 -1.27 -4.29 12.71
N PHE A 191 -0.49 -5.37 12.89
CA PHE A 191 -0.17 -5.95 14.19
C PHE A 191 0.39 -4.92 15.17
N LEU A 192 1.38 -4.13 14.75
CA LEU A 192 2.00 -3.10 15.59
C LEU A 192 1.04 -1.96 15.90
N SER A 193 0.21 -1.53 14.94
CA SER A 193 -0.78 -0.47 15.16
C SER A 193 -1.80 -0.87 16.24
N TYR A 194 -2.25 -2.14 16.24
CA TYR A 194 -3.12 -2.66 17.31
C TYR A 194 -2.37 -2.88 18.63
N MET A 195 -1.15 -3.40 18.60
CA MET A 195 -0.32 -3.59 19.80
C MET A 195 -0.03 -2.27 20.51
N SER A 196 0.26 -1.19 19.77
CA SER A 196 0.46 0.15 20.36
C SER A 196 -0.83 0.73 20.92
N LYS A 197 -1.99 0.55 20.26
CA LYS A 197 -3.29 0.95 20.83
C LYS A 197 -3.70 0.16 22.07
N ALA A 198 -3.26 -1.10 22.18
CA ALA A 198 -3.52 -1.97 23.32
C ALA A 198 -2.55 -1.75 24.50
N SER A 199 -1.63 -0.78 24.41
CA SER A 199 -0.67 -0.45 25.46
C SER A 199 -0.94 0.93 26.02
N ARG A 200 -1.18 1.02 27.33
CA ARG A 200 -1.47 2.30 28.01
C ARG A 200 -0.27 3.26 28.00
N ASN A 201 0.94 2.72 27.84
CA ASN A 201 2.20 3.46 28.03
C ASN A 201 2.90 3.85 26.71
N ILE A 202 2.32 3.51 25.54
CA ILE A 202 2.86 3.89 24.23
C ILE A 202 2.12 5.13 23.72
N THR A 203 2.76 6.29 23.77
CA THR A 203 2.16 7.58 23.38
C THR A 203 2.00 7.74 21.88
N ASN A 204 2.87 7.09 21.08
CA ASN A 204 2.72 7.02 19.63
C ASN A 204 3.40 5.75 19.06
N ALA A 205 2.72 5.08 18.14
CA ALA A 205 3.21 3.88 17.47
C ALA A 205 4.40 4.13 16.50
N THR A 206 4.73 5.40 16.18
CA THR A 206 5.80 5.82 15.25
C THR A 206 7.06 4.95 15.34
N ALA A 207 7.66 4.83 16.52
CA ALA A 207 8.95 4.15 16.68
C ALA A 207 8.93 2.68 16.26
N TRP A 208 7.82 1.98 16.54
CA TRP A 208 7.63 0.57 16.22
C TRP A 208 7.37 0.39 14.72
N ILE A 209 6.45 1.19 14.18
CA ILE A 209 5.96 1.03 12.80
C ILE A 209 6.99 1.50 11.78
N PHE A 210 7.68 2.61 12.02
CA PHE A 210 8.78 3.06 11.14
C PHE A 210 9.98 2.11 11.19
N ALA A 211 10.30 1.53 12.36
CA ALA A 211 11.34 0.51 12.46
C ALA A 211 10.96 -0.76 11.67
N GLN A 212 9.72 -1.25 11.78
CA GLN A 212 9.25 -2.39 10.98
C GLN A 212 9.32 -2.10 9.47
N PHE A 213 8.88 -0.92 9.03
CA PHE A 213 8.91 -0.54 7.62
C PHE A 213 10.34 -0.41 7.07
N THR A 214 11.23 0.23 7.83
CA THR A 214 12.67 0.31 7.55
C THR A 214 13.26 -1.10 7.40
N VAL A 215 13.09 -1.94 8.42
CA VAL A 215 13.65 -3.28 8.49
C VAL A 215 13.11 -4.22 7.41
N ALA A 216 11.82 -4.10 7.05
CA ALA A 216 11.24 -4.93 5.99
C ALA A 216 11.88 -4.64 4.63
N ASN A 217 12.12 -3.36 4.31
CA ASN A 217 12.79 -2.99 3.06
C ASN A 217 14.29 -3.33 3.09
N ILE A 218 15.00 -3.10 4.22
CA ILE A 218 16.41 -3.53 4.39
C ILE A 218 16.56 -5.06 4.25
N GLY A 219 15.66 -5.84 4.86
CA GLY A 219 15.66 -7.31 4.77
C GLY A 219 15.38 -7.81 3.35
N SER A 220 14.51 -7.14 2.60
CA SER A 220 14.21 -7.50 1.20
C SER A 220 15.42 -7.40 0.26
N ALA A 221 16.49 -6.70 0.65
CA ALA A 221 17.74 -6.61 -0.10
C ALA A 221 18.57 -7.91 -0.11
N VAL A 222 18.34 -8.85 0.83
CA VAL A 222 19.23 -10.00 1.02
C VAL A 222 19.12 -11.05 -0.09
N LEU A 223 17.90 -11.37 -0.54
CA LEU A 223 17.66 -12.38 -1.58
C LEU A 223 17.11 -11.74 -2.85
N VAL A 224 17.55 -12.26 -4.01
CA VAL A 224 17.05 -11.82 -5.33
C VAL A 224 15.53 -12.01 -5.47
N SER A 225 14.98 -13.05 -4.84
CA SER A 225 13.55 -13.34 -4.82
C SER A 225 12.71 -12.34 -4.03
N SER A 226 13.30 -11.65 -3.03
CA SER A 226 12.54 -10.93 -2.00
C SER A 226 12.17 -9.48 -2.36
N ASN A 227 12.68 -8.97 -3.49
CA ASN A 227 12.30 -7.66 -4.05
C ASN A 227 12.47 -7.68 -5.59
N PRO A 228 11.47 -7.25 -6.40
CA PRO A 228 11.60 -7.22 -7.86
C PRO A 228 12.76 -6.35 -8.37
N THR A 229 13.23 -5.35 -7.60
CA THR A 229 14.44 -4.56 -7.97
C THR A 229 15.69 -5.44 -8.04
N ASN A 230 15.82 -6.41 -7.14
CA ASN A 230 16.97 -7.33 -7.11
C ASN A 230 16.95 -8.25 -8.33
N LEU A 231 15.77 -8.65 -8.80
CA LEU A 231 15.62 -9.50 -9.98
C LEU A 231 15.94 -8.75 -11.29
N VAL A 232 15.51 -7.49 -11.42
CA VAL A 232 15.91 -6.62 -12.54
C VAL A 232 17.44 -6.50 -12.60
N LEU A 233 18.09 -6.26 -11.46
CA LEU A 233 19.55 -6.14 -11.37
C LEU A 233 20.26 -7.47 -11.63
N ALA A 234 19.76 -8.58 -11.07
CA ALA A 234 20.36 -9.90 -11.26
C ALA A 234 20.30 -10.36 -12.73
N GLY A 235 19.19 -10.09 -13.44
CA GLY A 235 19.07 -10.35 -14.88
C GLY A 235 19.96 -9.42 -15.73
N ALA A 236 19.95 -8.11 -15.45
CA ALA A 236 20.70 -7.11 -16.24
C ALA A 236 22.22 -7.35 -16.31
N PHE A 237 22.79 -8.08 -15.34
CA PHE A 237 24.22 -8.39 -15.24
C PHE A 237 24.50 -9.90 -15.10
N SER A 238 23.51 -10.77 -15.37
CA SER A 238 23.57 -12.24 -15.21
C SER A 238 24.18 -12.72 -13.88
N VAL A 239 23.91 -11.99 -12.78
CA VAL A 239 24.51 -12.28 -11.47
C VAL A 239 23.75 -13.41 -10.79
N ARG A 240 24.41 -14.57 -10.69
CA ARG A 240 23.96 -15.74 -9.92
C ARG A 240 23.48 -15.33 -8.52
N PHE A 241 22.30 -15.78 -8.12
CA PHE A 241 21.56 -15.32 -6.94
C PHE A 241 22.32 -15.57 -5.64
N ILE A 242 23.09 -16.66 -5.56
CA ILE A 242 23.99 -16.94 -4.44
C ILE A 242 25.14 -15.93 -4.34
N VAL A 243 25.69 -15.48 -5.48
CA VAL A 243 26.76 -14.46 -5.53
C VAL A 243 26.20 -13.10 -5.13
N PHE A 244 25.01 -12.72 -5.63
CA PHE A 244 24.30 -11.52 -5.18
C PHE A 244 24.11 -11.54 -3.66
N THR A 245 23.52 -12.61 -3.13
CA THR A 245 23.23 -12.78 -1.70
C THR A 245 24.50 -12.63 -0.85
N ILE A 246 25.59 -13.33 -1.21
CA ILE A 246 26.87 -13.27 -0.48
C ILE A 246 27.46 -11.85 -0.46
N ASN A 247 27.29 -11.06 -1.54
CA ASN A 247 27.87 -9.72 -1.61
C ASN A 247 26.98 -8.65 -0.92
N VAL A 248 25.66 -8.84 -0.82
CA VAL A 248 24.73 -7.87 -0.22
C VAL A 248 24.42 -8.19 1.26
N ILE A 249 24.54 -9.44 1.71
CA ILE A 249 24.19 -9.83 3.09
C ILE A 249 25.08 -9.20 4.17
N VAL A 250 26.38 -9.03 3.92
CA VAL A 250 27.32 -8.50 4.93
C VAL A 250 27.06 -7.01 5.25
N PRO A 251 26.89 -6.10 4.26
CA PRO A 251 26.49 -4.72 4.52
C PRO A 251 25.10 -4.61 5.16
N VAL A 252 24.15 -5.46 4.76
CA VAL A 252 22.79 -5.48 5.32
C VAL A 252 22.77 -5.93 6.78
N LEU A 253 23.49 -7.00 7.13
CA LEU A 253 23.60 -7.46 8.52
C LEU A 253 24.28 -6.42 9.41
N GLY A 254 25.39 -5.84 8.96
CA GLY A 254 26.07 -4.77 9.70
C GLY A 254 25.19 -3.52 9.86
N THR A 255 24.40 -3.17 8.84
CA THR A 255 23.38 -2.12 8.94
C THR A 255 22.34 -2.46 10.02
N ILE A 256 21.74 -3.64 9.98
CA ILE A 256 20.68 -4.03 10.92
C ILE A 256 21.19 -4.05 12.37
N ILE A 257 22.42 -4.50 12.60
CA ILE A 257 23.06 -4.52 13.93
C ILE A 257 23.33 -3.11 14.45
N LEU A 258 23.89 -2.22 13.61
CA LEU A 258 24.32 -0.87 14.03
C LEU A 258 23.19 0.17 13.99
N LEU A 259 22.17 -0.03 13.15
CA LEU A 259 20.98 0.83 13.09
C LEU A 259 20.08 0.66 14.31
N PHE A 260 20.02 -0.54 14.91
CA PHE A 260 19.22 -0.81 16.11
C PHE A 260 19.51 0.16 17.28
N PRO A 261 20.76 0.31 17.77
CA PRO A 261 21.07 1.27 18.83
C PRO A 261 20.88 2.73 18.39
N CYS A 262 21.08 3.05 17.11
CA CYS A 262 20.80 4.40 16.59
C CYS A 262 19.29 4.74 16.66
N LEU A 263 18.41 3.82 16.26
CA LEU A 263 16.96 4.00 16.39
C LEU A 263 16.56 4.13 17.86
N LEU A 264 17.09 3.27 18.74
CA LEU A 264 16.72 3.23 20.15
C LEU A 264 17.22 4.44 20.96
N TRP A 265 18.46 4.90 20.74
CA TRP A 265 19.11 5.90 21.61
C TRP A 265 19.34 7.27 20.98
N LEU A 266 19.34 7.38 19.64
CA LEU A 266 19.44 8.69 18.96
C LEU A 266 18.06 9.20 18.54
N LEU A 267 17.28 8.39 17.83
CA LEU A 267 16.06 8.87 17.16
C LEU A 267 14.80 8.74 18.03
N PHE A 268 14.53 7.57 18.60
CA PHE A 268 13.32 7.29 19.39
C PHE A 268 13.54 7.43 20.91
N ARG A 269 14.53 8.23 21.31
CA ARG A 269 14.91 8.49 22.72
C ARG A 269 13.81 9.17 23.56
N LYS A 270 12.76 9.73 22.95
CA LYS A 270 11.67 10.40 23.69
C LYS A 270 10.83 9.39 24.47
N ASP A 271 10.61 9.70 25.75
CA ASP A 271 9.77 8.89 26.64
C ASP A 271 8.37 8.66 26.06
N GLY A 272 7.85 7.44 26.23
CA GLY A 272 6.56 7.01 25.70
C GLY A 272 6.57 6.47 24.25
N LEU A 273 7.63 6.68 23.46
CA LEU A 273 7.76 6.01 22.15
C LEU A 273 8.09 4.52 22.31
N ILE A 274 9.08 4.22 23.15
CA ILE A 274 9.47 2.87 23.54
C ILE A 274 9.65 2.89 25.08
N PRO A 275 8.59 2.66 25.88
CA PRO A 275 8.69 2.71 27.33
C PRO A 275 9.54 1.53 27.86
N HIS A 276 10.15 1.70 29.03
CA HIS A 276 10.95 0.64 29.67
C HIS A 276 10.10 -0.59 30.04
N GLU A 277 8.89 -0.38 30.56
CA GLU A 277 7.89 -1.42 30.79
C GLU A 277 6.63 -1.15 29.93
N ILE A 278 6.07 -2.21 29.35
CA ILE A 278 4.88 -2.18 28.50
C ILE A 278 3.70 -2.76 29.28
N GLU A 279 2.81 -1.86 29.69
CA GLU A 279 1.48 -2.19 30.19
C GLU A 279 0.53 -2.43 29.03
N LEU A 280 0.49 -3.68 28.55
CA LEU A 280 -0.62 -4.17 27.73
C LEU A 280 -1.88 -4.22 28.60
N GLU A 281 -2.98 -3.68 28.10
CA GLU A 281 -4.27 -3.76 28.77
C GLU A 281 -4.77 -5.21 28.78
N GLU A 282 -5.05 -5.74 29.97
CA GLU A 282 -5.50 -7.11 30.14
C GLU A 282 -6.94 -7.27 29.66
N LEU A 283 -7.09 -7.73 28.42
CA LEU A 283 -8.39 -8.09 27.84
C LEU A 283 -9.21 -8.97 28.81
N PRO A 284 -10.51 -8.73 28.96
CA PRO A 284 -11.36 -9.51 29.85
C PRO A 284 -11.43 -10.99 29.41
N GLU A 285 -11.68 -11.90 30.35
CA GLU A 285 -11.49 -13.34 30.11
C GLU A 285 -12.42 -13.93 29.05
N ASN A 286 -13.62 -13.37 28.89
CA ASN A 286 -14.53 -13.70 27.80
C ASN A 286 -13.91 -13.49 26.40
N ILE A 287 -13.02 -12.51 26.25
CA ILE A 287 -12.30 -12.23 25.01
C ILE A 287 -11.03 -13.08 24.90
N LYS A 288 -10.29 -13.28 26.01
CA LYS A 288 -9.12 -14.19 26.04
C LYS A 288 -9.48 -15.64 25.69
N ASN A 289 -10.68 -16.08 26.06
CA ASN A 289 -11.17 -17.45 25.86
C ASN A 289 -12.06 -17.63 24.61
N ALA A 290 -12.32 -16.58 23.84
CA ALA A 290 -13.09 -16.67 22.60
C ALA A 290 -12.32 -17.45 21.52
N GLU A 291 -13.05 -18.11 20.59
CA GLU A 291 -12.40 -18.71 19.42
C GLU A 291 -11.83 -17.62 18.49
N PRO A 292 -10.61 -17.80 17.93
CA PRO A 292 -9.98 -16.79 17.09
C PRO A 292 -10.72 -16.67 15.75
N VAL A 293 -11.29 -15.50 15.48
CA VAL A 293 -12.11 -15.27 14.28
C VAL A 293 -11.21 -15.08 13.05
N ASN A 294 -11.52 -15.78 11.95
CA ASN A 294 -10.76 -15.66 10.70
C ASN A 294 -10.94 -14.25 10.07
N PRO A 295 -9.89 -13.41 10.01
CA PRO A 295 -10.00 -12.02 9.57
C PRO A 295 -10.21 -11.86 8.06
N ASN A 296 -10.05 -12.94 7.28
CA ASN A 296 -10.26 -12.91 5.84
C ASN A 296 -11.75 -13.04 5.46
N ILE A 297 -12.60 -13.50 6.40
CA ILE A 297 -14.04 -13.62 6.18
C ILE A 297 -14.68 -12.22 6.21
N PRO A 298 -15.45 -11.80 5.18
CA PRO A 298 -16.06 -10.47 5.19
C PRO A 298 -17.16 -10.36 6.25
N GLN A 299 -16.90 -9.59 7.32
CA GLN A 299 -17.89 -9.31 8.36
C GLN A 299 -18.59 -7.96 8.07
N GLU A 300 -19.89 -8.00 7.75
CA GLU A 300 -20.67 -6.80 7.45
C GLU A 300 -20.99 -5.97 8.72
N TYR A 301 -20.76 -6.54 9.92
CA TYR A 301 -20.95 -5.88 11.22
C TYR A 301 -19.86 -4.87 11.58
N HIS A 302 -18.58 -5.10 11.23
CA HIS A 302 -17.48 -4.18 11.58
C HIS A 302 -17.75 -2.73 11.12
N LYS A 303 -18.44 -2.55 9.99
CA LYS A 303 -18.83 -1.24 9.45
C LYS A 303 -19.94 -0.50 10.24
N ARG A 304 -20.51 -1.12 11.26
CA ARG A 304 -21.62 -0.59 12.09
C ARG A 304 -21.25 -0.40 13.56
N LEU A 305 -20.07 -0.87 13.96
CA LEU A 305 -19.49 -0.65 15.28
C LEU A 305 -18.99 0.79 15.41
N THR A 306 -19.00 1.34 16.62
CA THR A 306 -18.30 2.60 16.94
C THR A 306 -16.78 2.44 16.72
N PRO A 307 -16.02 3.55 16.53
CA PRO A 307 -14.56 3.47 16.36
C PRO A 307 -13.84 2.78 17.53
N GLU A 308 -14.38 2.90 18.74
CA GLU A 308 -13.83 2.29 19.95
C GLU A 308 -14.05 0.77 19.97
N GLU A 309 -15.27 0.30 19.69
CA GLU A 309 -15.57 -1.13 19.55
C GLU A 309 -14.81 -1.78 18.39
N GLN A 310 -14.67 -1.07 17.26
CA GLN A 310 -13.83 -1.53 16.14
C GLN A 310 -12.37 -1.72 16.59
N SER A 311 -11.85 -0.78 17.38
CA SER A 311 -10.51 -0.87 17.95
C SER A 311 -10.39 -2.07 18.91
N ALA A 312 -11.32 -2.21 19.87
CA ALA A 312 -11.30 -3.30 20.85
C ALA A 312 -11.42 -4.70 20.22
N LEU A 313 -12.32 -4.88 19.25
CA LEU A 313 -12.53 -6.15 18.54
C LEU A 313 -11.33 -6.53 17.65
N ALA A 314 -10.65 -5.55 17.07
CA ALA A 314 -9.48 -5.82 16.26
C ALA A 314 -8.19 -5.98 17.10
N ILE A 315 -8.10 -5.31 18.26
CA ILE A 315 -7.12 -5.62 19.31
C ILE A 315 -7.26 -7.08 19.76
N SER A 316 -8.47 -7.57 20.02
CA SER A 316 -8.67 -8.99 20.39
C SER A 316 -8.26 -9.96 19.28
N THR A 317 -8.57 -9.62 18.03
CA THR A 317 -8.16 -10.39 16.83
C THR A 317 -6.63 -10.46 16.67
N VAL A 318 -5.87 -9.50 17.22
CA VAL A 318 -4.40 -9.48 17.21
C VAL A 318 -3.79 -10.20 18.41
N LEU A 319 -4.37 -10.08 19.61
CA LEU A 319 -3.89 -10.80 20.80
C LEU A 319 -4.25 -12.30 20.76
N ASN A 320 -5.34 -12.67 20.09
CA ASN A 320 -5.75 -14.05 19.80
C ASN A 320 -5.78 -14.32 18.27
N PRO A 321 -4.61 -14.44 17.61
CA PRO A 321 -4.53 -14.51 16.16
C PRO A 321 -5.00 -15.86 15.62
N TYR A 322 -5.92 -15.79 14.65
CA TYR A 322 -6.31 -16.95 13.83
C TYR A 322 -5.11 -17.53 13.09
N LEU A 323 -5.06 -18.87 13.03
CA LEU A 323 -4.05 -19.62 12.28
C LEU A 323 -4.67 -20.87 11.65
N ASP A 324 -4.80 -20.88 10.32
CA ASP A 324 -5.00 -22.12 9.57
C ASP A 324 -3.66 -22.86 9.45
N LYS A 325 -3.46 -23.80 10.38
CA LYS A 325 -2.26 -24.65 10.44
C LYS A 325 -2.06 -25.47 9.15
N LYS A 326 -3.11 -25.84 8.44
CA LYS A 326 -3.00 -26.71 7.24
C LYS A 326 -2.44 -25.91 6.08
N SER A 327 -3.07 -24.78 5.73
CA SER A 327 -2.61 -23.92 4.64
C SER A 327 -1.30 -23.19 4.98
N ALA A 328 -1.03 -22.90 6.26
CA ALA A 328 0.27 -22.39 6.69
C ALA A 328 1.41 -23.38 6.41
N ILE A 329 1.23 -24.67 6.75
CA ILE A 329 2.24 -25.72 6.49
C ILE A 329 2.43 -25.92 4.99
N VAL A 330 1.35 -26.03 4.21
CA VAL A 330 1.42 -26.20 2.75
C VAL A 330 2.12 -25.00 2.09
N GLY A 331 1.74 -23.77 2.45
CA GLY A 331 2.36 -22.56 1.93
C GLY A 331 3.85 -22.46 2.24
N VAL A 332 4.26 -22.77 3.47
CA VAL A 332 5.69 -22.79 3.85
C VAL A 332 6.46 -23.87 3.09
N ILE A 333 5.92 -25.08 2.95
CA ILE A 333 6.57 -26.16 2.17
C ILE A 333 6.72 -25.75 0.71
N ILE A 334 5.67 -25.20 0.08
CA ILE A 334 5.71 -24.73 -1.30
C ILE A 334 6.74 -23.60 -1.45
N MET A 335 6.73 -22.59 -0.57
CA MET A 335 7.69 -21.48 -0.60
C MET A 335 9.14 -21.97 -0.44
N SER A 336 9.42 -22.81 0.56
CA SER A 336 10.76 -23.36 0.78
C SER A 336 11.24 -24.20 -0.40
N ALA A 337 10.40 -25.09 -0.95
CA ALA A 337 10.74 -25.86 -2.14
C ALA A 337 11.00 -24.94 -3.35
N THR A 338 10.15 -23.94 -3.57
CA THR A 338 10.27 -22.96 -4.67
C THR A 338 11.60 -22.20 -4.58
N LEU A 339 11.93 -21.61 -3.42
CA LEU A 339 13.17 -20.86 -3.20
C LEU A 339 14.42 -21.74 -3.33
N ILE A 340 14.38 -22.98 -2.83
CA ILE A 340 15.49 -23.94 -2.97
C ILE A 340 15.67 -24.33 -4.45
N THR A 341 14.60 -24.67 -5.16
CA THR A 341 14.67 -25.03 -6.59
C THR A 341 15.17 -23.86 -7.44
N ILE A 342 14.75 -22.62 -7.17
CA ILE A 342 15.29 -21.41 -7.82
C ILE A 342 16.80 -21.28 -7.58
N LEU A 343 17.23 -21.38 -6.31
CA LEU A 343 18.63 -21.20 -5.94
C LEU A 343 19.52 -22.29 -6.54
N VAL A 344 19.05 -23.54 -6.56
CA VAL A 344 19.75 -24.67 -7.19
C VAL A 344 19.80 -24.50 -8.71
N MET A 345 18.67 -24.22 -9.37
CA MET A 345 18.61 -24.05 -10.83
C MET A 345 19.54 -22.92 -11.30
N ASN A 346 19.47 -21.75 -10.66
CA ASN A 346 20.34 -20.62 -10.99
C ASN A 346 21.83 -20.86 -10.62
N ALA A 347 22.13 -21.80 -9.72
CA ALA A 347 23.50 -22.23 -9.44
C ALA A 347 24.02 -23.33 -10.39
N THR A 348 23.14 -24.07 -11.09
CA THR A 348 23.50 -25.18 -11.99
C THR A 348 23.26 -24.89 -13.49
N SER A 349 22.63 -23.77 -13.84
CA SER A 349 22.54 -23.25 -15.22
C SER A 349 23.92 -22.82 -15.74
N SER A 350 24.70 -23.79 -16.22
CA SER A 350 26.06 -23.57 -16.76
C SER A 350 26.13 -23.53 -18.29
N ASN A 351 25.01 -23.72 -19.02
CA ASN A 351 24.99 -24.02 -20.45
C ASN A 351 23.90 -23.26 -21.22
N GLY A 352 24.13 -22.00 -21.61
CA GLY A 352 23.54 -21.30 -22.78
C GLY A 352 22.00 -21.15 -22.90
N HIS A 353 21.23 -21.72 -21.98
CA HIS A 353 19.77 -21.68 -21.93
C HIS A 353 19.35 -21.30 -20.51
N GLU A 354 19.28 -20.00 -20.25
CA GLU A 354 18.64 -19.50 -19.04
C GLU A 354 17.14 -19.78 -19.10
N HIS A 355 16.69 -20.83 -18.41
CA HIS A 355 15.26 -21.07 -18.23
C HIS A 355 14.68 -19.95 -17.36
N PRO A 356 13.67 -19.19 -17.85
CA PRO A 356 13.10 -18.08 -17.09
C PRO A 356 12.64 -18.52 -15.71
N VAL A 357 13.04 -17.77 -14.68
CA VAL A 357 12.87 -18.20 -13.28
C VAL A 357 11.39 -18.39 -12.89
N PHE A 358 10.46 -17.77 -13.63
CA PHE A 358 9.03 -17.98 -13.47
C PHE A 358 8.58 -19.43 -13.77
N TRP A 359 9.36 -20.23 -14.52
CA TRP A 359 9.07 -21.65 -14.75
C TRP A 359 9.01 -22.46 -13.45
N VAL A 360 9.62 -21.97 -12.35
CA VAL A 360 9.53 -22.57 -11.02
C VAL A 360 8.43 -21.93 -10.18
N THR A 361 8.33 -20.58 -10.16
CA THR A 361 7.35 -19.90 -9.30
C THR A 361 5.91 -20.00 -9.81
N LEU A 362 5.67 -19.98 -11.12
CA LEU A 362 4.31 -20.00 -11.68
C LEU A 362 3.60 -21.34 -11.41
N PRO A 363 4.20 -22.53 -11.63
CA PRO A 363 3.59 -23.80 -11.20
C PRO A 363 3.39 -23.88 -9.69
N ALA A 364 4.33 -23.37 -8.88
CA ALA A 364 4.19 -23.34 -7.43
C ALA A 364 3.03 -22.44 -6.96
N ALA A 365 2.83 -21.29 -7.60
CA ALA A 365 1.70 -20.40 -7.35
C ALA A 365 0.36 -21.01 -7.81
N VAL A 366 0.34 -21.71 -8.94
CA VAL A 366 -0.83 -22.46 -9.41
C VAL A 366 -1.16 -23.61 -8.46
N LEU A 367 -0.17 -24.31 -7.89
CA LEU A 367 -0.38 -25.33 -6.87
C LEU A 367 -0.95 -24.72 -5.57
N MET A 368 -0.41 -23.59 -5.11
CA MET A 368 -0.92 -22.88 -3.92
C MET A 368 -2.35 -22.36 -4.13
N LEU A 369 -2.64 -21.73 -5.28
CA LEU A 369 -3.98 -21.30 -5.65
C LEU A 369 -4.96 -22.49 -5.72
N SER A 370 -4.51 -23.61 -6.29
CA SER A 370 -5.31 -24.84 -6.35
C SER A 370 -5.59 -25.41 -4.96
N TRP A 371 -4.62 -25.33 -4.04
CA TRP A 371 -4.82 -25.67 -2.63
C TRP A 371 -5.85 -24.74 -1.97
N ASP A 372 -5.64 -23.41 -2.05
CA ASP A 372 -6.50 -22.41 -1.42
C ASP A 372 -7.97 -22.53 -1.90
N LEU A 373 -8.17 -22.78 -3.20
CA LEU A 373 -9.48 -23.01 -3.80
C LEU A 373 -10.11 -24.33 -3.33
N CYS A 374 -9.38 -25.45 -3.37
CA CYS A 374 -9.89 -26.74 -2.87
C CYS A 374 -10.22 -26.69 -1.37
N PHE A 375 -9.35 -26.08 -0.58
CA PHE A 375 -9.53 -25.93 0.87
C PHE A 375 -10.74 -25.06 1.21
N GLY A 376 -10.89 -23.90 0.55
CA GLY A 376 -12.08 -23.05 0.66
C GLY A 376 -13.36 -23.74 0.19
N TRP A 377 -13.30 -24.54 -0.89
CA TRP A 377 -14.45 -25.28 -1.40
C TRP A 377 -14.97 -26.33 -0.41
N ILE A 378 -14.07 -26.97 0.34
CA ILE A 378 -14.42 -27.97 1.38
C ILE A 378 -15.08 -27.26 2.57
N HIS A 379 -14.41 -26.26 3.17
CA HIS A 379 -14.88 -25.59 4.39
C HIS A 379 -15.92 -24.49 4.14
N ARG A 380 -16.41 -24.33 2.89
CA ARG A 380 -17.35 -23.28 2.45
C ARG A 380 -18.64 -23.16 3.28
N HIS A 381 -19.05 -24.22 3.97
CA HIS A 381 -20.27 -24.21 4.78
C HIS A 381 -20.02 -23.50 6.11
N GLU A 382 -18.89 -23.77 6.76
CA GLU A 382 -18.41 -23.12 7.98
C GLU A 382 -18.15 -21.62 7.72
N THR A 383 -17.40 -21.28 6.66
CA THR A 383 -17.08 -19.87 6.34
C THR A 383 -18.33 -19.04 6.05
N ARG A 384 -19.34 -19.64 5.40
CA ARG A 384 -20.63 -18.99 5.13
C ARG A 384 -21.49 -18.88 6.39
N GLN A 385 -21.49 -19.87 7.28
CA GLN A 385 -22.18 -19.79 8.57
C GLN A 385 -21.59 -18.66 9.44
N ILE A 386 -20.25 -18.56 9.53
CA ILE A 386 -19.57 -17.47 10.24
C ILE A 386 -19.99 -16.11 9.65
N ALA A 387 -19.89 -15.93 8.33
CA ALA A 387 -20.26 -14.67 7.66
C ALA A 387 -21.75 -14.28 7.87
N VAL A 388 -22.66 -15.26 7.89
CA VAL A 388 -24.09 -15.04 8.18
C VAL A 388 -24.30 -14.70 9.65
N ASN A 389 -23.66 -15.41 10.58
CA ASN A 389 -23.79 -15.17 12.01
C ASN A 389 -23.28 -13.78 12.41
N SER A 390 -22.12 -13.35 11.90
CA SER A 390 -21.63 -11.96 12.05
C SER A 390 -22.63 -10.93 11.51
N SER A 391 -23.29 -11.24 10.38
CA SER A 391 -24.30 -10.34 9.79
C SER A 391 -25.59 -10.26 10.63
N ASN A 392 -26.01 -11.38 11.21
CA ASN A 392 -27.19 -11.47 12.06
C ASN A 392 -26.98 -10.76 13.40
N LEU A 393 -25.79 -10.89 14.02
CA LEU A 393 -25.45 -10.22 15.28
C LEU A 393 -25.65 -8.69 15.19
N GLY A 394 -25.17 -8.10 14.08
CA GLY A 394 -25.37 -6.69 13.72
C GLY A 394 -26.79 -6.31 13.27
N SER A 395 -27.75 -7.24 13.32
CA SER A 395 -29.19 -6.98 13.16
C SER A 395 -29.94 -7.14 14.49
N THR A 396 -29.51 -8.06 15.37
CA THR A 396 -30.05 -8.23 16.71
C THR A 396 -29.66 -7.08 17.63
N SER A 397 -28.40 -6.63 17.60
CA SER A 397 -27.96 -5.46 18.38
C SER A 397 -28.79 -4.20 18.05
N ARG A 398 -29.17 -4.04 16.77
CA ARG A 398 -30.04 -2.96 16.30
C ARG A 398 -31.49 -3.04 16.83
N LYS A 399 -31.98 -4.23 17.18
CA LYS A 399 -33.27 -4.37 17.87
C LYS A 399 -33.18 -4.04 19.35
N ILE A 400 -32.04 -4.35 19.99
CA ILE A 400 -31.83 -4.11 21.42
C ILE A 400 -31.64 -2.61 21.68
N GLY A 401 -30.69 -1.94 21.01
CA GLY A 401 -30.55 -0.49 21.11
C GLY A 401 -31.78 0.28 20.61
N GLY A 402 -32.42 -0.21 19.54
CA GLY A 402 -33.69 0.34 19.04
C GLY A 402 -34.92 0.09 19.93
N SER A 403 -34.76 -0.42 21.15
CA SER A 403 -35.85 -0.56 22.14
C SER A 403 -35.90 0.56 23.17
N GLU A 404 -34.86 1.41 23.26
CA GLU A 404 -34.78 2.48 24.27
C GLU A 404 -34.87 3.90 23.65
N ASP A 405 -34.64 4.05 22.34
CA ASP A 405 -34.63 5.34 21.62
C ASP A 405 -35.97 5.74 20.93
N GLU A 406 -37.09 5.01 21.12
CA GLU A 406 -38.38 5.35 20.48
C GLU A 406 -39.21 6.44 21.20
N ALA A 407 -38.65 7.11 22.22
CA ALA A 407 -39.38 8.07 23.06
C ALA A 407 -39.24 9.55 22.67
N ASP A 408 -38.13 9.98 22.07
CA ASP A 408 -37.85 11.41 21.78
C ASP A 408 -37.14 11.59 20.43
N HIS A 409 -37.92 11.99 19.40
CA HIS A 409 -37.58 12.95 18.30
C HIS A 409 -38.51 12.79 17.08
N ALA A 410 -39.76 13.23 17.23
CA ALA A 410 -40.71 13.31 16.11
C ALA A 410 -40.55 14.61 15.28
N ASN A 411 -39.37 14.84 14.69
CA ASN A 411 -39.13 15.76 13.56
C ASN A 411 -37.66 15.70 13.09
N ASP A 412 -37.40 15.00 11.99
CA ASP A 412 -36.54 15.44 10.86
C ASP A 412 -36.34 14.27 9.89
N HIS A 413 -36.79 14.43 8.64
CA HIS A 413 -36.93 13.32 7.69
C HIS A 413 -36.13 13.55 6.40
N GLU A 414 -34.80 13.54 6.47
CA GLU A 414 -33.95 13.56 5.26
C GLU A 414 -32.69 12.66 5.31
N SER A 415 -32.41 12.03 4.16
CA SER A 415 -31.10 11.49 3.72
C SER A 415 -30.38 10.38 4.53
N VAL A 416 -30.74 9.11 4.28
CA VAL A 416 -29.75 8.00 4.36
C VAL A 416 -29.95 6.99 3.22
N LEU A 417 -29.45 7.29 2.01
CA LEU A 417 -29.28 6.27 0.97
C LEU A 417 -28.27 6.64 -0.14
N ASP A 418 -27.01 6.84 0.24
CA ASP A 418 -25.86 6.55 -0.63
C ASP A 418 -24.59 6.44 0.21
N LEU A 419 -23.69 5.51 -0.16
CA LEU A 419 -22.23 5.56 0.05
C LEU A 419 -21.55 4.24 -0.39
N THR A 420 -21.62 3.98 -1.70
CA THR A 420 -20.63 3.14 -2.40
C THR A 420 -19.69 3.99 -3.26
N ALA A 421 -19.26 5.13 -2.72
CA ALA A 421 -18.32 6.06 -3.35
C ALA A 421 -17.62 6.94 -2.29
N ASP A 422 -16.72 6.35 -1.50
CA ASP A 422 -15.74 7.09 -0.69
C ASP A 422 -14.33 6.49 -0.89
N VAL A 423 -13.89 6.60 -2.13
CA VAL A 423 -12.50 6.80 -2.53
C VAL A 423 -12.52 8.11 -3.34
N GLU A 424 -11.49 8.96 -3.20
CA GLU A 424 -11.43 10.32 -3.76
C GLU A 424 -12.25 11.43 -3.05
N LYS A 425 -11.94 11.72 -1.77
CA LYS A 425 -12.02 13.11 -1.22
C LYS A 425 -11.33 13.30 0.14
N SER A 426 -10.00 13.45 0.12
CA SER A 426 -9.24 13.99 1.26
C SER A 426 -7.95 14.66 0.77
N GLY A 427 -8.10 15.87 0.23
CA GLY A 427 -6.98 16.64 -0.29
C GLY A 427 -7.29 18.13 -0.45
N LEU A 428 -6.52 18.95 0.27
CA LEU A 428 -6.33 20.39 0.11
C LEU A 428 -7.54 21.30 0.40
N SER A 429 -7.54 21.86 1.60
CA SER A 429 -7.84 23.29 1.78
C SER A 429 -6.66 24.11 1.27
N GLU A 430 -6.91 25.12 0.44
CA GLU A 430 -5.88 26.08 0.03
C GLU A 430 -5.73 27.20 1.08
N GLU A 431 -4.50 27.58 1.38
CA GLU A 431 -4.19 28.84 2.06
C GLU A 431 -4.05 29.95 1.02
N SER A 432 -4.68 31.09 1.23
CA SER A 432 -4.45 32.30 0.44
C SER A 432 -4.14 33.48 1.37
N ILE A 433 -2.89 33.95 1.34
CA ILE A 433 -2.46 35.19 1.96
C ILE A 433 -2.29 36.21 0.83
N ASP A 434 -2.88 37.39 0.96
CA ASP A 434 -2.29 38.62 0.41
C ASP A 434 -2.73 39.86 1.22
N GLU A 435 -2.10 41.01 0.99
CA GLU A 435 -1.85 42.01 2.04
C GLU A 435 -2.76 43.28 2.11
N GLN A 436 -2.55 44.03 3.21
CA GLN A 436 -2.65 45.49 3.39
C GLN A 436 -4.02 46.20 3.38
N ALA A 437 -4.43 46.66 4.59
CA ALA A 437 -4.61 48.11 4.90
C ALA A 437 -4.65 48.35 6.42
N ASP A 438 -4.29 49.56 6.88
CA ASP A 438 -4.15 49.95 8.30
C ASP A 438 -5.35 50.77 8.84
N THR A 439 -5.60 50.67 10.15
CA THR A 439 -5.95 51.73 11.15
C THR A 439 -6.90 51.19 12.26
N GLY A 440 -6.86 51.76 13.49
CA GLY A 440 -8.06 51.69 14.36
C GLY A 440 -8.00 51.59 15.90
N GLN A 441 -6.83 51.57 16.57
CA GLN A 441 -6.62 51.84 18.03
C GLN A 441 -7.61 51.32 19.15
N LYS A 442 -7.02 50.61 20.13
CA LYS A 442 -7.23 50.74 21.61
C LYS A 442 -8.53 50.26 22.31
N SER A 443 -8.43 49.03 22.86
CA SER A 443 -8.58 48.66 24.29
C SER A 443 -8.38 49.75 25.38
N PRO A 444 -8.76 49.54 26.68
CA PRO A 444 -9.69 48.55 27.30
C PRO A 444 -10.48 49.02 28.58
N LYS A 445 -11.10 48.04 29.29
CA LYS A 445 -11.18 47.85 30.77
C LYS A 445 -12.37 48.37 31.65
N ALA A 446 -12.70 47.50 32.62
CA ALA A 446 -13.08 47.73 34.03
C ALA A 446 -14.54 48.09 34.45
N SER A 447 -15.24 47.04 34.90
CA SER A 447 -16.00 46.91 36.18
C SER A 447 -16.19 48.11 37.14
N HIS A 448 -17.38 48.21 37.74
CA HIS A 448 -17.56 48.58 39.16
C HIS A 448 -18.88 48.05 39.76
N ASP A 449 -18.89 47.78 41.07
CA ASP A 449 -20.00 47.21 41.84
C ASP A 449 -20.94 48.25 42.52
N ALA A 450 -22.02 47.74 43.12
CA ALA A 450 -22.45 47.99 44.51
C ALA A 450 -23.81 48.73 44.83
N VAL A 451 -24.74 47.92 45.37
CA VAL A 451 -25.40 48.08 46.70
C VAL A 451 -26.70 48.92 46.89
N SER A 452 -27.65 48.29 47.61
CA SER A 452 -28.84 48.80 48.34
C SER A 452 -30.01 49.43 47.55
N GLY A 453 -31.30 49.13 47.82
CA GLY A 453 -31.91 48.10 48.68
C GLY A 453 -32.92 48.61 49.74
N LYS A 454 -34.11 47.98 49.80
CA LYS A 454 -35.01 47.92 51.00
C LYS A 454 -36.27 47.06 50.75
N SER A 455 -36.69 46.34 51.81
CA SER A 455 -37.96 45.63 52.02
C SER A 455 -38.18 45.64 53.56
N PRO A 456 -39.40 45.73 54.15
CA PRO A 456 -40.28 44.54 54.28
C PRO A 456 -41.80 44.78 54.50
N ARG A 457 -42.63 43.74 54.33
CA ARG A 457 -43.56 43.19 55.36
C ARG A 457 -44.23 41.88 54.93
N ARG A 458 -44.99 41.26 55.87
CA ARG A 458 -45.33 39.83 55.95
C ARG A 458 -46.76 39.45 55.53
N ASP A 459 -46.87 38.25 54.97
CA ASP A 459 -47.79 37.13 55.28
C ASP A 459 -49.23 37.41 55.77
N HIS A 460 -50.22 36.74 55.15
CA HIS A 460 -50.80 35.51 55.75
C HIS A 460 -51.81 34.73 54.85
N SER A 461 -51.55 33.42 54.71
CA SER A 461 -52.50 32.27 54.65
C SER A 461 -53.66 32.13 53.62
N GLN A 462 -53.66 30.93 53.00
CA GLN A 462 -54.78 30.00 52.70
C GLN A 462 -55.52 30.00 51.34
N THR A 463 -55.88 28.75 50.96
CA THR A 463 -56.58 28.19 49.78
C THR A 463 -58.12 28.19 49.97
N PRO A 464 -59.03 27.80 49.02
CA PRO A 464 -58.86 26.77 47.97
C PRO A 464 -59.63 26.87 46.60
N SER A 465 -59.38 25.85 45.75
CA SER A 465 -60.28 25.14 44.81
C SER A 465 -61.09 25.82 43.67
N LYS A 466 -60.81 25.35 42.44
CA LYS A 466 -61.70 24.83 41.36
C LYS A 466 -63.10 25.44 41.12
N GLU A 467 -63.37 25.87 39.87
CA GLU A 467 -64.17 25.21 38.80
C GLU A 467 -64.06 26.06 37.49
N VAL A 468 -63.95 25.56 36.24
CA VAL A 468 -64.86 24.73 35.38
C VAL A 468 -66.10 25.55 34.98
N VAL A 469 -66.50 25.77 33.72
CA VAL A 469 -66.10 25.32 32.34
C VAL A 469 -66.64 26.38 31.31
N LEU A 470 -66.46 26.47 29.98
CA LEU A 470 -65.98 25.64 28.83
C LEU A 470 -64.94 26.52 28.05
N GLU A 471 -64.71 26.57 26.72
CA GLU A 471 -65.27 25.87 25.55
C GLU A 471 -64.24 25.52 24.44
N LYS A 472 -64.60 24.44 23.72
CA LYS A 472 -64.31 23.89 22.38
C LYS A 472 -63.56 24.78 21.36
N ILE A 473 -62.77 24.22 20.44
CA ILE A 473 -63.06 23.03 19.60
C ILE A 473 -62.08 21.86 19.82
N ALA A 474 -62.62 20.64 19.83
CA ALA A 474 -61.88 19.38 19.72
C ALA A 474 -62.66 18.40 18.82
N VAL A 475 -61.93 17.53 18.10
CA VAL A 475 -62.46 16.38 17.35
C VAL A 475 -61.79 15.12 17.91
N GLN A 476 -62.53 14.02 17.94
CA GLN A 476 -62.23 12.89 18.82
C GLN A 476 -61.06 12.01 18.36
N ILE A 477 -60.36 11.46 19.34
CA ILE A 477 -59.56 10.24 19.24
C ILE A 477 -60.47 9.08 19.65
N GLU A 478 -60.44 7.98 18.92
CA GLU A 478 -60.99 6.68 19.37
C GLU A 478 -59.81 5.73 19.63
N ASP A 479 -59.76 5.14 20.83
CA ASP A 479 -58.78 4.10 21.15
C ASP A 479 -59.21 2.73 20.59
N PRO A 480 -58.29 1.93 20.03
CA PRO A 480 -58.64 0.65 19.41
C PRO A 480 -58.81 -0.48 20.44
N THR A 481 -59.98 -1.11 20.44
CA THR A 481 -60.20 -2.47 20.96
C THR A 481 -60.39 -3.48 19.82
N ASP A 482 -60.16 -4.77 20.10
CA ASP A 482 -60.21 -5.91 19.17
C ASP A 482 -59.33 -5.82 17.90
N ILE A 483 -58.03 -6.09 18.09
CA ILE A 483 -57.21 -6.66 16.99
C ILE A 483 -57.54 -8.16 16.86
N SER A 484 -58.50 -8.48 16.01
CA SER A 484 -58.66 -9.82 15.44
C SER A 484 -57.60 -10.08 14.35
N ASP A 485 -57.13 -11.32 14.21
CA ASP A 485 -55.93 -11.67 13.42
C ASP A 485 -55.90 -11.13 11.96
N PRO A 486 -54.91 -10.28 11.60
CA PRO A 486 -54.67 -9.92 10.21
C PRO A 486 -54.06 -11.11 9.46
N LYS A 487 -54.90 -11.74 8.62
CA LYS A 487 -54.61 -12.95 7.82
C LYS A 487 -53.23 -12.92 7.12
N PRO A 488 -52.50 -14.06 7.04
CA PRO A 488 -51.13 -14.14 6.52
C PRO A 488 -51.03 -14.04 4.98
N GLY A 489 -51.61 -13.00 4.38
CA GLY A 489 -51.74 -12.85 2.93
C GLY A 489 -50.95 -11.71 2.27
N MET A 490 -50.63 -10.63 3.00
CA MET A 490 -50.24 -9.36 2.35
C MET A 490 -48.80 -8.87 2.64
N ALA A 491 -48.08 -9.49 3.59
CA ALA A 491 -46.67 -9.21 3.84
C ALA A 491 -45.71 -9.84 2.79
N ALA A 492 -46.21 -10.77 1.96
CA ALA A 492 -45.40 -11.49 0.98
C ALA A 492 -44.97 -10.62 -0.22
N THR A 493 -45.75 -9.58 -0.54
CA THR A 493 -45.68 -8.87 -1.84
C THR A 493 -44.67 -7.71 -1.87
N MET A 494 -44.06 -7.34 -0.73
CA MET A 494 -43.06 -6.26 -0.64
C MET A 494 -41.60 -6.71 -0.66
N LYS A 495 -41.31 -7.98 -0.94
CA LYS A 495 -40.01 -8.35 -1.52
C LYS A 495 -40.00 -7.89 -2.98
N SER A 496 -39.62 -6.63 -3.19
CA SER A 496 -39.39 -6.09 -4.53
C SER A 496 -38.40 -7.00 -5.27
N CYS A 497 -38.76 -7.42 -6.49
CA CYS A 497 -37.92 -8.29 -7.29
C CYS A 497 -36.71 -7.49 -7.78
N GLU A 498 -35.60 -7.56 -7.04
CA GLU A 498 -34.31 -6.96 -7.40
C GLU A 498 -33.87 -7.51 -8.77
N GLN A 499 -34.07 -6.71 -9.81
CA GLN A 499 -33.96 -7.16 -11.20
C GLN A 499 -32.51 -7.56 -11.51
N ARG A 500 -32.34 -8.81 -11.94
CA ARG A 500 -31.04 -9.39 -12.27
C ARG A 500 -30.39 -8.67 -13.46
N THR A 501 -29.46 -7.78 -13.14
CA THR A 501 -28.56 -7.09 -14.07
C THR A 501 -27.14 -7.61 -13.92
N LEU A 502 -26.31 -7.48 -14.95
CA LEU A 502 -24.93 -8.01 -14.91
C LEU A 502 -24.15 -7.42 -13.74
N HIS A 503 -24.29 -6.12 -13.46
CA HIS A 503 -23.74 -5.48 -12.25
C HIS A 503 -24.21 -6.11 -10.94
N SER A 504 -25.50 -6.44 -10.82
CA SER A 504 -26.01 -7.14 -9.63
C SER A 504 -25.48 -8.58 -9.51
N GLU A 505 -25.30 -9.29 -10.62
CA GLU A 505 -24.77 -10.66 -10.63
C GLU A 505 -23.25 -10.71 -10.45
N THR A 506 -22.49 -9.72 -10.94
CA THR A 506 -21.05 -9.62 -10.64
C THR A 506 -20.81 -9.24 -9.17
N ILE A 507 -21.60 -8.32 -8.60
CA ILE A 507 -21.57 -8.05 -7.15
C ILE A 507 -21.97 -9.29 -6.34
N ARG A 508 -23.02 -10.03 -6.76
CA ARG A 508 -23.46 -11.26 -6.09
C ARG A 508 -22.41 -12.36 -6.20
N GLY A 509 -21.80 -12.53 -7.37
CA GLY A 509 -20.69 -13.44 -7.62
C GLY A 509 -19.44 -13.09 -6.81
N TRP A 510 -19.09 -11.81 -6.69
CA TRP A 510 -17.98 -11.33 -5.87
C TRP A 510 -18.24 -11.55 -4.36
N LYS A 511 -19.44 -11.22 -3.87
CA LYS A 511 -19.85 -11.54 -2.48
C LYS A 511 -19.83 -13.05 -2.22
N TRP A 512 -20.27 -13.86 -3.18
CA TRP A 512 -20.22 -15.32 -3.11
C TRP A 512 -18.78 -15.84 -3.08
N LEU A 513 -17.90 -15.29 -3.93
CA LEU A 513 -16.47 -15.66 -4.00
C LEU A 513 -15.79 -15.36 -2.67
N ARG A 514 -15.92 -14.13 -2.14
CA ARG A 514 -15.31 -13.73 -0.86
C ARG A 514 -15.84 -14.50 0.35
N ARG A 515 -17.07 -15.02 0.31
CA ARG A 515 -17.65 -15.88 1.38
C ARG A 515 -17.28 -17.36 1.23
N THR A 516 -16.86 -17.80 0.04
CA THR A 516 -16.52 -19.20 -0.28
C THR A 516 -15.03 -19.47 -0.24
N PHE A 517 -14.22 -18.52 -0.74
CA PHE A 517 -12.76 -18.60 -0.80
C PHE A 517 -12.16 -17.34 -0.14
N PRO A 518 -12.33 -17.15 1.18
CA PRO A 518 -11.94 -15.91 1.86
C PRO A 518 -10.44 -15.64 1.73
N ALA A 519 -9.58 -16.65 1.91
CA ALA A 519 -8.13 -16.54 1.75
C ALA A 519 -7.74 -16.10 0.32
N SER A 520 -8.07 -16.91 -0.70
CA SER A 520 -7.74 -16.60 -2.10
C SER A 520 -8.28 -15.24 -2.54
N SER A 521 -9.49 -14.85 -2.08
CA SER A 521 -10.07 -13.55 -2.42
C SER A 521 -9.33 -12.38 -1.78
N VAL A 522 -8.88 -12.53 -0.53
CA VAL A 522 -8.07 -11.51 0.17
C VAL A 522 -6.69 -11.38 -0.50
N VAL A 523 -6.02 -12.50 -0.78
CA VAL A 523 -4.76 -12.53 -1.55
C VAL A 523 -4.93 -11.84 -2.90
N MET A 524 -5.97 -12.17 -3.66
CA MET A 524 -6.26 -11.56 -4.96
C MET A 524 -6.52 -10.05 -4.87
N THR A 525 -7.04 -9.53 -3.74
CA THR A 525 -7.20 -8.08 -3.52
C THR A 525 -5.95 -7.37 -2.99
N HIS A 526 -4.96 -8.09 -2.49
CA HIS A 526 -3.68 -7.54 -2.01
C HIS A 526 -2.52 -7.71 -3.00
N LEU A 527 -2.65 -8.59 -3.99
CA LEU A 527 -1.70 -8.70 -5.09
C LEU A 527 -1.54 -7.35 -5.81
N PRO A 528 -0.31 -6.91 -6.09
CA PRO A 528 -0.03 -5.61 -6.69
C PRO A 528 -0.29 -5.62 -8.20
N PHE A 529 -1.50 -5.97 -8.64
CA PHE A 529 -1.87 -5.97 -10.07
C PHE A 529 -1.71 -4.59 -10.74
N LYS A 530 -1.82 -3.50 -9.97
CA LYS A 530 -1.48 -2.14 -10.42
C LYS A 530 0.00 -1.96 -10.79
N LEU A 531 0.91 -2.79 -10.27
CA LEU A 531 2.34 -2.73 -10.59
C LEU A 531 2.61 -3.12 -12.04
N VAL A 532 1.95 -4.16 -12.56
CA VAL A 532 2.26 -4.70 -13.89
C VAL A 532 2.15 -3.64 -15.01
N PRO A 533 1.02 -2.92 -15.19
CA PRO A 533 0.95 -1.87 -16.21
C PRO A 533 1.94 -0.73 -15.92
N PHE A 534 2.10 -0.32 -14.65
CA PHE A 534 3.08 0.72 -14.27
C PHE A 534 4.51 0.33 -14.67
N ALA A 535 4.95 -0.88 -14.32
CA ALA A 535 6.30 -1.35 -14.55
C ALA A 535 6.57 -1.53 -16.06
N LEU A 536 5.63 -2.11 -16.81
CA LEU A 536 5.73 -2.24 -18.26
C LEU A 536 5.80 -0.87 -18.94
N CYS A 537 4.98 0.11 -18.53
CA CYS A 537 5.09 1.48 -19.07
C CYS A 537 6.45 2.11 -18.70
N MET A 538 6.92 1.95 -17.46
CA MET A 538 8.24 2.44 -17.05
C MET A 538 9.39 1.79 -17.83
N PHE A 539 9.28 0.51 -18.21
CA PHE A 539 10.24 -0.15 -19.09
C PHE A 539 10.23 0.47 -20.50
N VAL A 540 9.07 0.72 -21.09
CA VAL A 540 8.93 1.37 -22.41
C VAL A 540 9.47 2.81 -22.38
N LEU A 541 9.13 3.57 -21.33
CA LEU A 541 9.65 4.92 -21.10
C LEU A 541 11.20 4.94 -20.95
N VAL A 542 11.80 3.99 -20.24
CA VAL A 542 13.27 3.90 -20.14
C VAL A 542 13.89 3.44 -21.47
N GLN A 543 13.27 2.52 -22.20
CA GLN A 543 13.74 2.09 -23.53
C GLN A 543 13.66 3.23 -24.57
N ALA A 544 12.74 4.18 -24.40
CA ALA A 544 12.76 5.44 -25.13
C ALA A 544 14.01 6.28 -24.78
N LEU A 545 14.37 6.43 -23.50
CA LEU A 545 15.62 7.12 -23.11
C LEU A 545 16.88 6.41 -23.64
N VAL A 546 16.88 5.07 -23.76
CA VAL A 546 17.95 4.30 -24.41
C VAL A 546 18.05 4.69 -25.89
N THR A 547 17.00 4.41 -26.68
CA THR A 547 17.03 4.60 -28.15
C THR A 547 17.21 6.05 -28.61
N LYS A 548 16.95 7.03 -27.72
CA LYS A 548 17.13 8.46 -28.00
C LYS A 548 18.43 9.07 -27.44
N GLY A 549 19.33 8.23 -26.91
CA GLY A 549 20.71 8.60 -26.53
C GLY A 549 20.90 9.14 -25.12
N TRP A 550 19.84 9.34 -24.33
CA TRP A 550 19.94 9.88 -22.97
C TRP A 550 20.67 8.93 -22.02
N VAL A 551 20.43 7.63 -22.12
CA VAL A 551 21.13 6.63 -21.29
C VAL A 551 22.63 6.61 -21.59
N ALA A 552 23.05 6.79 -22.85
CA ALA A 552 24.46 6.93 -23.20
C ALA A 552 25.09 8.20 -22.60
N VAL A 553 24.39 9.34 -22.65
CA VAL A 553 24.84 10.59 -21.98
C VAL A 553 24.98 10.39 -20.46
N PHE A 554 24.04 9.71 -19.81
CA PHE A 554 24.13 9.39 -18.39
C PHE A 554 25.28 8.41 -18.09
N ALA A 555 25.57 7.47 -19.00
CA ALA A 555 26.69 6.53 -18.87
C ALA A 555 28.06 7.21 -19.00
N TYR A 556 28.24 8.15 -19.95
CA TYR A 556 29.44 8.99 -20.02
C TYR A 556 29.60 9.92 -18.80
N GLY A 557 28.48 10.44 -18.26
CA GLY A 557 28.50 11.21 -17.01
C GLY A 557 28.89 10.37 -15.79
N TRP A 558 28.38 9.13 -15.72
CA TRP A 558 28.76 8.15 -14.70
C TRP A 558 30.21 7.70 -14.83
N ASP A 559 30.71 7.52 -16.04
CA ASP A 559 32.09 7.17 -16.33
C ASP A 559 33.07 8.20 -15.75
N HIS A 560 32.91 9.47 -16.15
CA HIS A 560 33.76 10.55 -15.66
C HIS A 560 33.67 10.73 -14.13
N TRP A 561 32.54 10.37 -13.51
CA TRP A 561 32.44 10.32 -12.05
C TRP A 561 33.28 9.18 -11.45
N VAL A 562 33.16 7.95 -11.95
CA VAL A 562 33.91 6.79 -11.44
C VAL A 562 35.41 6.96 -11.65
N ASP A 563 35.84 7.51 -12.78
CA ASP A 563 37.26 7.67 -13.09
C ASP A 563 37.91 8.76 -12.23
N ARG A 564 37.17 9.82 -11.89
CA ARG A 564 37.61 10.89 -10.97
C ARG A 564 37.61 10.48 -9.49
N THR A 565 36.69 9.63 -9.08
CA THR A 565 36.40 9.36 -7.66
C THR A 565 36.73 7.94 -7.20
N GLY A 566 37.07 7.05 -8.14
CA GLY A 566 37.49 5.68 -7.89
C GLY A 566 36.42 4.81 -7.22
N VAL A 567 36.87 3.74 -6.56
CA VAL A 567 36.00 2.72 -5.93
C VAL A 567 35.10 3.31 -4.84
N VAL A 568 35.64 4.23 -4.02
CA VAL A 568 34.88 4.84 -2.92
C VAL A 568 33.77 5.75 -3.45
N GLY A 569 34.05 6.56 -4.48
CA GLY A 569 33.05 7.42 -5.11
C GLY A 569 32.08 6.68 -6.03
N ALA A 570 32.47 5.53 -6.60
CA ALA A 570 31.53 4.62 -7.25
C ALA A 570 30.49 4.09 -6.23
N ILE A 571 30.95 3.58 -5.08
CA ILE A 571 30.06 3.09 -3.99
C ILE A 571 29.19 4.22 -3.43
N GLY A 572 29.80 5.35 -3.06
CA GLY A 572 29.09 6.50 -2.49
C GLY A 572 28.11 7.14 -3.47
N GLY A 573 28.57 7.39 -4.70
CA GLY A 573 27.80 8.03 -5.75
C GLY A 573 26.62 7.19 -6.22
N MET A 574 26.81 5.90 -6.52
CA MET A 574 25.73 5.04 -7.01
C MET A 574 24.72 4.70 -5.91
N GLY A 575 25.17 4.50 -4.66
CA GLY A 575 24.28 4.33 -3.51
C GLY A 575 23.40 5.56 -3.27
N PHE A 576 24.00 6.76 -3.29
CA PHE A 576 23.26 8.04 -3.18
C PHE A 576 22.30 8.27 -4.36
N LEU A 577 22.78 8.09 -5.59
CA LEU A 577 22.00 8.28 -6.82
C LEU A 577 20.78 7.36 -6.85
N SER A 578 20.96 6.08 -6.47
CA SER A 578 19.86 5.11 -6.36
C SER A 578 18.80 5.58 -5.36
N ILE A 579 19.19 6.01 -4.16
CA ILE A 579 18.27 6.47 -3.11
C ILE A 579 17.51 7.73 -3.53
N VAL A 580 18.19 8.70 -4.14
CA VAL A 580 17.55 9.92 -4.64
C VAL A 580 16.57 9.58 -5.75
N LEU A 581 17.00 8.84 -6.77
CA LEU A 581 16.15 8.49 -7.91
C LEU A 581 14.96 7.62 -7.52
N CYS A 582 15.02 6.79 -6.47
CA CYS A 582 13.84 6.07 -5.96
C CYS A 582 12.63 6.98 -5.70
N ASN A 583 12.83 8.28 -5.42
CA ASN A 583 11.76 9.27 -5.22
C ASN A 583 11.32 9.98 -6.51
N PHE A 584 12.15 9.98 -7.57
CA PHE A 584 12.00 10.82 -8.76
C PHE A 584 11.93 10.05 -10.10
N ALA A 585 12.23 8.75 -10.11
CA ALA A 585 12.07 7.82 -11.23
C ALA A 585 10.89 6.85 -10.96
N GLY A 586 9.81 7.40 -10.39
CA GLY A 586 8.51 6.77 -10.20
C GLY A 586 8.45 5.87 -8.97
N THR A 587 9.31 4.86 -8.92
CA THR A 587 9.52 3.96 -7.77
C THR A 587 10.96 3.44 -7.76
N ASN A 588 11.32 2.69 -6.72
CA ASN A 588 12.51 1.83 -6.72
C ASN A 588 12.64 0.91 -7.94
N ILE A 589 11.53 0.42 -8.52
CA ILE A 589 11.55 -0.42 -9.73
C ILE A 589 11.92 0.42 -10.97
N GLY A 590 11.28 1.57 -11.18
CA GLY A 590 11.63 2.47 -12.30
C GLY A 590 13.09 2.93 -12.24
N THR A 591 13.59 3.17 -11.02
CA THR A 591 15.00 3.49 -10.76
C THR A 591 15.95 2.33 -11.08
N ALA A 592 15.59 1.10 -10.69
CA ALA A 592 16.37 -0.09 -10.98
C ALA A 592 16.55 -0.28 -12.49
N ILE A 593 15.47 -0.12 -13.27
CA ILE A 593 15.48 -0.25 -14.72
C ILE A 593 16.40 0.80 -15.37
N LEU A 594 16.24 2.08 -14.98
CA LEU A 594 17.05 3.18 -15.51
C LEU A 594 18.54 2.99 -15.20
N LEU A 595 18.89 2.74 -13.94
CA LEU A 595 20.29 2.60 -13.54
C LEU A 595 20.93 1.31 -14.08
N CYS A 596 20.18 0.21 -14.21
CA CYS A 596 20.70 -0.98 -14.88
C CYS A 596 21.03 -0.70 -16.35
N ARG A 597 20.17 0.02 -17.09
CA ARG A 597 20.47 0.44 -18.47
C ARG A 597 21.68 1.38 -18.56
N VAL A 598 21.82 2.35 -17.64
CA VAL A 598 23.00 3.24 -17.58
C VAL A 598 24.29 2.46 -17.32
N VAL A 599 24.27 1.50 -16.40
CA VAL A 599 25.44 0.67 -16.08
C VAL A 599 25.75 -0.32 -17.21
N GLN A 600 24.75 -0.87 -17.91
CA GLN A 600 24.96 -1.65 -19.14
C GLN A 600 25.67 -0.82 -20.22
N SER A 601 25.18 0.40 -20.53
CA SER A 601 25.86 1.30 -21.47
C SER A 601 27.27 1.72 -21.01
N TRP A 602 27.50 1.85 -19.70
CA TRP A 602 28.84 2.15 -19.15
C TRP A 602 29.85 1.01 -19.38
N VAL A 603 29.42 -0.25 -19.26
CA VAL A 603 30.24 -1.42 -19.65
C VAL A 603 30.56 -1.38 -21.14
N GLU A 604 29.56 -1.15 -21.99
CA GLU A 604 29.76 -1.16 -23.44
C GLU A 604 30.66 -0.01 -23.94
N ILE A 605 30.61 1.17 -23.31
CA ILE A 605 31.58 2.27 -23.54
C ILE A 605 33.03 1.78 -23.32
N HIS A 606 33.27 0.96 -22.30
CA HIS A 606 34.63 0.47 -21.95
C HIS A 606 35.12 -0.61 -22.91
N GLU A 607 34.21 -1.49 -23.35
CA GLU A 607 34.50 -2.51 -24.37
C GLU A 607 34.85 -1.86 -25.71
N GLN A 608 34.07 -0.88 -26.17
CA GLN A 608 34.33 -0.16 -27.42
C GLN A 608 35.61 0.71 -27.36
N ASN A 609 35.92 1.30 -26.19
CA ASN A 609 37.15 2.07 -25.98
C ASN A 609 38.40 1.21 -25.74
N GLY A 610 38.27 -0.11 -25.57
CA GLY A 610 39.39 -1.01 -25.26
C GLY A 610 40.03 -0.80 -23.87
N LEU A 611 39.32 -0.14 -22.96
CA LEU A 611 39.78 0.16 -21.59
C LEU A 611 38.90 -0.62 -20.60
N PRO A 612 39.30 -1.81 -20.13
CA PRO A 612 38.41 -2.63 -19.29
C PRO A 612 38.17 -2.03 -17.90
N ILE A 613 36.90 -2.01 -17.48
CA ILE A 613 36.52 -1.71 -16.09
C ILE A 613 37.17 -2.76 -15.18
N SER A 614 37.68 -2.39 -14.01
CA SER A 614 38.18 -3.38 -13.05
C SER A 614 37.05 -4.04 -12.24
N ASN A 615 37.22 -5.32 -11.89
CA ASN A 615 36.28 -6.10 -11.06
C ASN A 615 35.83 -5.33 -9.80
N ARG A 616 36.75 -4.62 -9.14
CA ARG A 616 36.49 -3.75 -7.99
C ARG A 616 35.54 -2.58 -8.32
N ARG A 617 35.75 -1.87 -9.44
CA ARG A 617 34.89 -0.76 -9.89
C ARG A 617 33.50 -1.26 -10.32
N PHE A 618 33.42 -2.35 -11.07
CA PHE A 618 32.14 -2.93 -11.47
C PHE A 618 31.32 -3.42 -10.26
N SER A 619 31.94 -4.22 -9.38
CA SER A 619 31.31 -4.70 -8.14
C SER A 619 30.87 -3.55 -7.23
N ALA A 620 31.69 -2.48 -7.14
CA ALA A 620 31.35 -1.26 -6.40
C ALA A 620 30.05 -0.64 -6.89
N THR A 621 29.92 -0.42 -8.20
CA THR A 621 28.71 0.12 -8.82
C THR A 621 27.50 -0.79 -8.60
N VAL A 622 27.60 -2.09 -8.94
CA VAL A 622 26.44 -3.01 -8.92
C VAL A 622 25.92 -3.29 -7.51
N TYR A 623 26.80 -3.56 -6.52
CA TYR A 623 26.32 -3.88 -5.16
C TYR A 623 25.92 -2.65 -4.35
N SER A 624 26.48 -1.46 -4.62
CA SER A 624 25.98 -0.22 -4.00
C SER A 624 24.63 0.20 -4.59
N MET A 625 24.41 -0.02 -5.89
CA MET A 625 23.10 0.10 -6.52
C MET A 625 22.08 -0.84 -5.88
N ALA A 626 22.41 -2.12 -5.68
CA ALA A 626 21.53 -3.10 -5.03
C ALA A 626 21.08 -2.63 -3.63
N ILE A 627 22.00 -2.15 -2.80
CA ILE A 627 21.70 -1.58 -1.48
C ILE A 627 20.84 -0.32 -1.63
N GLY A 628 21.25 0.63 -2.47
CA GLY A 628 20.58 1.92 -2.64
C GLY A 628 19.16 1.82 -3.17
N LEU A 629 18.87 0.87 -4.08
CA LEU A 629 17.53 0.60 -4.59
C LEU A 629 16.57 0.04 -3.52
N ASN A 630 17.08 -0.80 -2.62
CA ASN A 630 16.29 -1.33 -1.51
C ASN A 630 16.14 -0.32 -0.38
N TYR A 631 17.15 0.52 -0.14
CA TYR A 631 17.11 1.51 0.94
C TYR A 631 16.27 2.72 0.53
N GLY A 632 16.33 3.13 -0.76
CA GLY A 632 15.46 4.13 -1.35
C GLY A 632 13.98 3.81 -1.23
N ALA A 633 13.60 2.53 -1.11
CA ALA A 633 12.22 2.10 -0.89
C ALA A 633 11.58 2.59 0.43
N PHE A 634 12.40 2.98 1.43
CA PHE A 634 11.94 3.59 2.68
C PHE A 634 12.40 5.04 2.87
N SER A 635 12.68 5.75 1.77
CA SER A 635 13.21 7.13 1.79
C SER A 635 12.15 8.21 2.04
N THR A 636 12.16 9.32 1.31
CA THR A 636 11.42 10.54 1.69
C THR A 636 9.98 10.58 1.17
N ALA A 637 9.67 9.86 0.09
CA ALA A 637 8.33 9.80 -0.50
C ALA A 637 7.64 8.45 -0.31
N PHE A 638 6.32 8.47 -0.03
CA PHE A 638 5.50 7.25 0.00
C PHE A 638 5.47 6.50 -1.34
N SER A 639 5.63 7.21 -2.46
CA SER A 639 5.69 6.67 -3.81
C SER A 639 7.00 5.92 -4.11
N ALA A 640 8.05 6.08 -3.30
CA ALA A 640 9.35 5.45 -3.57
C ALA A 640 9.32 3.91 -3.56
N SER A 641 8.25 3.32 -2.99
CA SER A 641 7.93 1.89 -3.08
C SER A 641 6.42 1.68 -2.96
N LEU A 642 5.86 0.69 -3.67
CA LEU A 642 4.46 0.31 -3.49
C LEU A 642 4.15 -0.13 -2.04
N ALA A 643 5.15 -0.69 -1.35
CA ALA A 643 5.03 -1.01 0.08
C ALA A 643 4.78 0.26 0.92
N GLY A 644 5.30 1.42 0.54
CA GLY A 644 5.05 2.71 1.21
C GLY A 644 3.63 3.23 1.01
N LEU A 645 3.08 3.07 -0.21
CA LEU A 645 1.68 3.38 -0.51
C LEU A 645 0.73 2.43 0.27
N LEU A 646 1.05 1.13 0.31
CA LEU A 646 0.31 0.13 1.07
C LEU A 646 0.34 0.45 2.57
N TRP A 647 1.53 0.68 3.14
CA TRP A 647 1.77 1.07 4.54
C TRP A 647 0.90 2.25 4.96
N ARG A 648 0.93 3.35 4.19
CA ARG A 648 0.07 4.52 4.46
C ARG A 648 -1.42 4.14 4.42
N SER A 649 -1.86 3.39 3.42
CA SER A 649 -3.28 3.00 3.29
C SER A 649 -3.78 2.09 4.42
N ILE A 650 -2.87 1.37 5.09
CA ILE A 650 -3.17 0.60 6.31
C ILE A 650 -3.27 1.56 7.50
N LEU A 651 -2.30 2.46 7.69
CA LEU A 651 -2.32 3.41 8.80
C LEU A 651 -3.50 4.38 8.78
N ASP A 652 -3.90 4.87 7.60
CA ASP A 652 -5.10 5.69 7.43
C ASP A 652 -6.36 4.92 7.89
N ARG A 653 -6.47 3.61 7.61
CA ARG A 653 -7.56 2.74 8.13
C ARG A 653 -7.46 2.44 9.63
N MET A 654 -6.25 2.51 10.19
CA MET A 654 -6.01 2.39 11.62
C MET A 654 -6.32 3.70 12.38
N GLY A 655 -6.63 4.79 11.69
CA GLY A 655 -6.77 6.13 12.29
C GLY A 655 -5.43 6.78 12.66
N ILE A 656 -4.32 6.29 12.11
CA ILE A 656 -2.97 6.84 12.31
C ILE A 656 -2.57 7.61 11.04
N HIS A 657 -3.00 8.86 10.94
CA HIS A 657 -2.72 9.66 9.74
C HIS A 657 -1.28 10.21 9.76
N VAL A 658 -0.45 9.81 8.78
CA VAL A 658 0.94 10.26 8.63
C VAL A 658 1.07 11.14 7.39
N ARG A 659 1.41 12.42 7.56
CA ARG A 659 1.60 13.34 6.42
C ARG A 659 2.95 13.07 5.75
N SER A 660 3.07 13.37 4.46
CA SER A 660 4.32 13.15 3.71
C SER A 660 5.52 13.91 4.29
N ARG A 661 5.30 15.09 4.90
CA ARG A 661 6.34 15.84 5.62
C ARG A 661 6.83 15.08 6.85
N ASP A 662 5.93 14.52 7.65
CA ASP A 662 6.25 13.78 8.88
C ASP A 662 6.99 12.48 8.55
N PHE A 663 6.55 11.77 7.51
CA PHE A 663 7.23 10.58 6.97
C PHE A 663 8.66 10.89 6.53
N ALA A 664 8.86 11.95 5.72
CA ALA A 664 10.18 12.38 5.30
C ALA A 664 11.08 12.78 6.49
N LEU A 665 10.57 13.57 7.44
CA LEU A 665 11.32 14.02 8.62
C LEU A 665 11.78 12.87 9.52
N VAL A 666 11.00 11.80 9.64
CA VAL A 666 11.41 10.59 10.38
C VAL A 666 12.35 9.72 9.56
N ASN A 667 12.13 9.54 8.26
CA ASN A 667 12.96 8.66 7.43
C ASN A 667 14.34 9.23 7.07
N ILE A 668 14.49 10.55 6.85
CA ILE A 668 15.77 11.19 6.49
C ILE A 668 16.92 10.77 7.42
N PRO A 669 16.83 10.88 8.76
CA PRO A 669 17.92 10.44 9.64
C PRO A 669 18.10 8.92 9.62
N ILE A 670 17.02 8.12 9.49
CA ILE A 670 17.11 6.65 9.43
C ILE A 670 17.89 6.21 8.19
N ILE A 671 17.49 6.68 7.00
CA ILE A 671 18.12 6.28 5.75
C ILE A 671 19.54 6.84 5.62
N ALA A 672 19.82 8.04 6.12
CA ALA A 672 21.18 8.57 6.15
C ALA A 672 22.10 7.66 7.00
N ILE A 673 21.70 7.32 8.23
CA ILE A 673 22.48 6.44 9.11
C ILE A 673 22.62 5.05 8.48
N ALA A 674 21.52 4.43 8.03
CA ALA A 674 21.52 3.11 7.43
C ALA A 674 22.44 3.02 6.19
N THR A 675 22.35 4.02 5.31
CA THR A 675 23.13 4.08 4.07
C THR A 675 24.61 4.29 4.34
N ILE A 676 24.97 5.20 5.26
CA ILE A 676 26.38 5.43 5.63
C ILE A 676 26.99 4.12 6.17
N ILE A 677 26.28 3.41 7.06
CA ILE A 677 26.74 2.12 7.58
C ILE A 677 26.93 1.09 6.45
N ALA A 678 25.91 0.92 5.61
CA ALA A 678 25.95 -0.06 4.52
C ALA A 678 27.08 0.20 3.52
N LEU A 679 27.23 1.44 3.07
CA LEU A 679 28.23 1.81 2.07
C LEU A 679 29.66 1.76 2.65
N VAL A 680 29.88 2.13 3.92
CA VAL A 680 31.19 1.98 4.58
C VAL A 680 31.58 0.51 4.73
N ILE A 681 30.65 -0.38 5.09
CA ILE A 681 30.92 -1.82 5.15
C ILE A 681 31.16 -2.39 3.75
N LEU A 682 30.40 -1.96 2.74
CA LEU A 682 30.61 -2.38 1.35
C LEU A 682 31.98 -1.93 0.82
N VAL A 683 32.46 -0.72 1.15
CA VAL A 683 33.82 -0.27 0.84
C VAL A 683 34.84 -1.26 1.44
N GLY A 684 34.79 -1.53 2.74
CA GLY A 684 35.71 -2.45 3.40
C GLY A 684 35.70 -3.85 2.75
N GLN A 685 34.51 -4.40 2.53
CA GLN A 685 34.31 -5.68 1.87
C GLN A 685 34.89 -5.72 0.45
N ILE A 686 34.67 -4.70 -0.37
CA ILE A 686 35.10 -4.69 -1.78
C ILE A 686 36.62 -4.51 -1.90
N TYR A 687 37.26 -3.76 -1.00
CA TYR A 687 38.73 -3.70 -0.95
C TYR A 687 39.37 -5.03 -0.49
N ILE A 688 38.66 -5.83 0.32
CA ILE A 688 39.13 -7.15 0.80
C ILE A 688 38.84 -8.27 -0.23
N THR A 689 37.67 -8.27 -0.87
CA THR A 689 37.16 -9.42 -1.64
C THR A 689 37.25 -9.30 -3.16
N ARG A 690 37.62 -8.12 -3.71
CA ARG A 690 37.71 -7.90 -5.16
C ARG A 690 39.10 -7.41 -5.56
N ASP A 691 39.71 -8.11 -6.49
CA ASP A 691 40.92 -7.70 -7.22
C ASP A 691 40.69 -6.46 -8.11
N THR A 692 41.78 -5.95 -8.68
CA THR A 692 41.78 -4.89 -9.69
C THR A 692 41.95 -5.42 -11.11
N GLU A 693 41.71 -6.71 -11.35
CA GLU A 693 41.78 -7.29 -12.69
C GLU A 693 40.62 -6.80 -13.55
N ALA A 694 40.74 -6.98 -14.87
CA ALA A 694 39.69 -6.64 -15.82
C ALA A 694 38.40 -7.42 -15.51
N TYR A 695 37.30 -6.70 -15.39
CA TYR A 695 35.97 -7.29 -15.42
C TYR A 695 35.73 -7.84 -16.82
N VAL A 696 35.47 -9.14 -16.88
CA VAL A 696 35.00 -9.83 -18.09
C VAL A 696 33.52 -10.15 -17.86
N PRO A 697 32.60 -9.69 -18.71
CA PRO A 697 31.21 -10.11 -18.66
C PRO A 697 31.11 -11.64 -18.78
N SER A 698 30.23 -12.26 -18.00
CA SER A 698 29.81 -13.65 -18.23
C SER A 698 28.97 -13.72 -19.52
N MET A 699 29.54 -14.35 -20.55
CA MET A 699 28.84 -14.79 -21.77
C MET A 699 27.87 -15.95 -21.50
#